data_AF-A0A087ECR0-F1
#
_entry.id   AF-A0A087ECR0-F1
#
_cell.length_a   1.000
_cell.length_b   1.000
_cell.length_c   1.000
_cell.angle_alpha   90.00
_cell.angle_beta   90.00
_cell.angle_gamma   90.00
#
_symmetry.space_group_name_H-M   'P 1'
#
loop_
_entity.id
_entity.type
_entity.pdbx_description
1 polymer ?
#
loop_
_entity_poly.entity_id
_entity_poly.type
_entity_poly.pdbx_seq_one_letter_code
_entity_poly.pdbx_strand_id
1 'polypeptide(L)'
;MGNVLKIVRRDALRLLRVPAAWVILIGLVAIPPLYAWINTIGFWDPYGNTKNIPVAVANEDAGTTSELVGTVNFGKEIETTLRSNDNLGWRFVDEDEALRQVKSAESYAAIVIPKDFSARLVAAATGGERPTLNYYVNEKANGVATKISDTGANTVDRQINSTFVSTVSSVVSSTLNSTASGLSAKLSDAHNQTVKDLNTVQATLNNTRSNIASLDASLAQVPDSTQRARGTVNTLRGIAQQSGNTLSDTATLISQTQTGLNSFIGSASTSLDKGAALLSQASSSTNLLASSVAASLTEANGNVASTLNVAQQVNADAANLISTLQAMNLPGSNDLISKLSEQNATLTDATSRLQQLNTDVGNTVTSAAATANSINTATQQTLQTTGNARSSLISGTLPSLNTGLTGLSTASASLGAGISSQSTTLDQVSTVLDQLDQAASSARQALSNTDAGLAQLQTKLDTLSTDLTALADANLLKELFGIDGNLDTEAIAKFMLSPTVIDTHTLYSINAYGSSMAPLFINLSLWAGASCLWSCSSWKPTTKALKTSPPANAIGGRWLLLAIIAMVQGLVTTVGELIIGVQTVNTLMFILTGMLVSLVYLSIAFAMSTSFLHVGKGLIMALIIVQVPGASGLYPIEIMPRFFRALYPFFPFTYSIKAFRETIGGFYGNHWLNSMGVLLLFAVVFFFLGLVIRPYLTNLNRLFAREIKEGDMIAYEPMQMPGREFRISQAIAMLANKDEYREAIERKAAEFEHRYPQLKRAAFIAGLVVPAVLAITFSLTTGTMLIALAAWFVWFFVIVTVLMTLEMTRDSIERQVRLGTLSDESIREILSKEYKSSSKRKRNIYRAGNAKHSASPSRDIAELANEFAGTERHQANLALLAATATAQNRQPTEEAKNNSSADTQELPASGIKPTVTPAPTDIRTNTTQQTATDTGEDE
;
A
#
# COMPACT_ATOMS: atom_id res chain seq x y z
N MET A 1 -21.22 25.20 30.03
CA MET A 1 -20.57 26.34 29.33
C MET A 1 -20.25 27.54 30.22
N GLY A 2 -20.98 27.82 31.31
CA GLY A 2 -20.78 29.04 32.13
C GLY A 2 -19.36 29.30 32.67
N ASN A 3 -18.56 28.26 32.93
CA ASN A 3 -17.17 28.43 33.38
C ASN A 3 -16.20 28.79 32.24
N VAL A 4 -16.50 28.42 30.99
CA VAL A 4 -15.68 28.73 29.80
C VAL A 4 -15.81 30.21 29.46
N LEU A 5 -17.04 30.73 29.39
CA LEU A 5 -17.32 32.14 29.11
C LEU A 5 -16.72 33.08 30.17
N LYS A 6 -16.72 32.68 31.45
CA LYS A 6 -16.06 33.44 32.53
C LYS A 6 -14.55 33.57 32.32
N ILE A 7 -13.90 32.52 31.79
CA ILE A 7 -12.46 32.52 31.48
C ILE A 7 -12.19 33.44 30.29
N VAL A 8 -12.98 33.33 29.23
CA VAL A 8 -12.89 34.20 28.03
C VAL A 8 -13.03 35.67 28.41
N ARG A 9 -14.09 36.02 29.14
CA ARG A 9 -14.34 37.39 29.59
C ARG A 9 -13.16 37.94 30.42
N ARG A 10 -12.62 37.12 31.34
CA ARG A 10 -11.45 37.51 32.15
C ARG A 10 -10.23 37.76 31.28
N ASP A 11 -9.93 36.85 30.35
CA ASP A 11 -8.72 36.92 29.53
C ASP A 11 -8.81 38.07 28.52
N ALA A 12 -9.98 38.32 27.95
CA ALA A 12 -10.26 39.52 27.15
C ALA A 12 -10.03 40.80 27.96
N LEU A 13 -10.62 40.93 29.16
CA LEU A 13 -10.42 42.11 30.02
C LEU A 13 -8.95 42.30 30.44
N ARG A 14 -8.17 41.22 30.56
CA ARG A 14 -6.73 41.31 30.84
C ARG A 14 -5.95 41.82 29.63
N LEU A 15 -6.28 41.37 28.42
CA LEU A 15 -5.67 41.88 27.19
C LEU A 15 -5.90 43.39 27.06
N LEU A 16 -7.12 43.87 27.34
CA LEU A 16 -7.44 45.30 27.30
C LEU A 16 -6.59 46.14 28.28
N ARG A 17 -6.17 45.57 29.41
CA ARG A 17 -5.44 46.27 30.49
C ARG A 17 -3.92 46.31 30.33
N VAL A 18 -3.34 45.52 29.41
CA VAL A 18 -1.88 45.40 29.26
C VAL A 18 -1.46 45.99 27.91
N PRO A 19 -0.92 47.22 27.85
CA PRO A 19 -0.52 47.87 26.60
C PRO A 19 0.46 47.06 25.75
N ALA A 20 1.44 46.41 26.37
CA ALA A 20 2.40 45.55 25.65
C ALA A 20 1.74 44.34 24.97
N ALA A 21 0.63 43.83 25.51
CA ALA A 21 -0.12 42.74 24.89
C ALA A 21 -0.80 43.16 23.58
N TRP A 22 -1.16 44.44 23.45
CA TRP A 22 -1.72 44.99 22.21
C TRP A 22 -0.70 45.08 21.09
N VAL A 23 0.55 45.45 21.39
CA VAL A 23 1.62 45.47 20.38
C VAL A 23 1.84 44.06 19.81
N ILE A 24 1.88 43.05 20.68
CA ILE A 24 2.00 41.65 20.27
C ILE A 24 0.76 41.18 19.51
N LEU A 25 -0.44 41.54 19.97
CA LEU A 25 -1.69 41.17 19.31
C LEU A 25 -1.80 41.77 17.91
N ILE A 26 -1.48 43.07 17.75
CA ILE A 26 -1.46 43.76 16.46
C ILE A 26 -0.43 43.10 15.55
N GLY A 27 0.78 42.80 16.05
CA GLY A 27 1.78 42.06 15.28
C GLY A 27 1.27 40.69 14.81
N LEU A 28 0.64 39.92 15.69
CA LEU A 28 0.08 38.61 15.35
C LEU A 28 -1.09 38.68 14.35
N VAL A 29 -1.88 39.76 14.38
CA VAL A 29 -2.99 39.97 13.46
C VAL A 29 -2.53 40.56 12.12
N ALA A 30 -1.50 41.41 12.10
CA ALA A 30 -1.11 42.18 10.92
C ALA A 30 0.08 41.61 10.13
N ILE A 31 1.05 40.96 10.79
CA ILE A 31 2.23 40.41 10.11
C ILE A 31 1.87 39.29 9.12
N PRO A 32 1.03 38.30 9.47
CA PRO A 32 0.68 37.25 8.52
C PRO A 32 -0.05 37.80 7.27
N PRO A 33 -1.06 38.69 7.37
CA PRO A 33 -1.70 39.30 6.19
C PRO A 33 -0.73 40.00 5.23
N LEU A 34 0.31 40.68 5.72
CA LEU A 34 1.30 41.36 4.87
C LEU A 34 1.95 40.41 3.87
N TYR A 35 2.17 39.15 4.26
CA TYR A 35 2.68 38.13 3.34
C TYR A 35 1.72 37.92 2.17
N ALA A 36 0.42 37.81 2.43
CA ALA A 36 -0.55 37.60 1.36
C ALA A 36 -0.54 38.80 0.41
N TRP A 37 -0.67 40.00 0.96
CA TRP A 37 -0.75 41.24 0.21
C TRP A 37 0.45 41.50 -0.69
N ILE A 38 1.68 41.39 -0.15
CA ILE A 38 2.91 41.64 -0.91
C ILE A 38 3.05 40.62 -2.05
N ASN A 39 2.72 39.36 -1.79
CA ASN A 39 2.78 38.32 -2.84
C ASN A 39 1.68 38.51 -3.89
N THR A 40 0.45 38.85 -3.50
CA THR A 40 -0.62 39.14 -4.46
C THR A 40 -0.25 40.32 -5.37
N ILE A 41 0.35 41.38 -4.82
CA ILE A 41 0.87 42.51 -5.62
C ILE A 41 2.01 42.06 -6.53
N GLY A 42 2.97 41.28 -6.02
CA GLY A 42 4.09 40.78 -6.82
C GLY A 42 3.66 39.89 -7.98
N PHE A 43 2.53 39.19 -7.85
CA PHE A 43 1.94 38.35 -8.89
C PHE A 43 0.76 39.03 -9.61
N TRP A 44 0.56 40.33 -9.46
CA TRP A 44 -0.63 41.01 -10.00
C TRP A 44 -0.77 40.82 -11.50
N ASP A 45 0.28 41.16 -12.25
CA ASP A 45 0.34 40.99 -13.70
C ASP A 45 1.79 40.75 -14.21
N PRO A 46 2.33 39.54 -14.02
CA PRO A 46 3.65 39.20 -14.57
C PRO A 46 3.65 39.11 -16.10
N TYR A 47 2.47 39.03 -16.75
CA TYR A 47 2.32 38.82 -18.19
C TYR A 47 2.10 40.13 -18.97
N GLY A 48 1.65 41.21 -18.34
CA GLY A 48 1.54 42.53 -18.97
C GLY A 48 2.88 43.28 -19.08
N ASN A 49 3.93 42.83 -18.38
CA ASN A 49 5.26 43.44 -18.36
C ASN A 49 6.30 42.69 -19.22
N THR A 50 5.85 41.94 -20.21
CA THR A 50 6.69 41.07 -21.05
C THR A 50 7.58 41.82 -22.04
N LYS A 51 7.39 43.14 -22.20
CA LYS A 51 8.28 44.03 -22.98
C LYS A 51 9.73 43.97 -22.51
N ASN A 52 9.95 43.60 -21.24
CA ASN A 52 11.28 43.49 -20.64
C ASN A 52 11.95 42.13 -20.89
N ILE A 53 11.32 41.22 -21.64
CA ILE A 53 11.87 39.92 -22.01
C ILE A 53 12.59 40.06 -23.36
N PRO A 54 13.93 40.11 -23.39
CA PRO A 54 14.69 40.24 -24.62
C PRO A 54 14.58 38.98 -25.49
N VAL A 55 14.15 39.18 -26.74
CA VAL A 55 14.11 38.14 -27.78
C VAL A 55 14.88 38.65 -28.99
N ALA A 56 15.97 37.97 -29.34
CA ALA A 56 16.78 38.32 -30.49
C ALA A 56 16.08 37.88 -31.80
N VAL A 57 16.18 38.68 -32.85
CA VAL A 57 15.65 38.36 -34.17
C VAL A 57 16.74 38.65 -35.19
N ALA A 58 17.15 37.63 -35.93
CA ALA A 58 18.08 37.75 -37.04
C ALA A 58 17.34 37.45 -38.35
N ASN A 59 17.41 38.39 -39.29
CA ASN A 59 16.75 38.29 -40.58
C ASN A 59 17.79 38.14 -41.69
N GLU A 60 18.00 36.92 -42.16
CA GLU A 60 18.94 36.62 -43.25
C GLU A 60 18.25 36.55 -44.63
N ASP A 61 16.92 36.71 -44.69
CA ASP A 61 16.12 36.53 -45.91
C ASP A 61 16.54 37.48 -47.04
N ALA A 62 17.00 36.91 -48.15
CA ALA A 62 17.43 37.65 -49.33
C ALA A 62 16.24 38.22 -50.14
N GLY A 63 15.02 37.76 -49.86
CA GLY A 63 13.86 38.05 -50.70
C GLY A 63 13.82 37.16 -51.95
N THR A 64 12.78 37.30 -52.76
CA THR A 64 12.63 36.55 -54.00
C THR A 64 11.89 37.36 -55.07
N THR A 65 12.10 37.02 -56.33
CA THR A 65 11.36 37.57 -57.47
C THR A 65 10.68 36.44 -58.21
N SER A 66 9.36 36.52 -58.37
CA SER A 66 8.54 35.53 -59.08
C SER A 66 7.57 36.22 -60.04
N GLU A 67 7.29 35.59 -61.18
CA GLU A 67 6.29 36.09 -62.14
C GLU A 67 4.87 36.19 -61.54
N LEU A 68 4.60 35.43 -60.48
CA LEU A 68 3.28 35.33 -59.84
C LEU A 68 2.99 36.45 -58.81
N VAL A 69 4.03 36.97 -58.15
CA VAL A 69 3.91 37.93 -57.01
C VAL A 69 4.88 39.11 -57.09
N GLY A 70 5.70 39.19 -58.15
CA GLY A 70 6.72 40.22 -58.29
C GLY A 70 7.92 40.04 -57.37
N THR A 71 8.66 41.12 -57.10
CA THR A 71 9.77 41.13 -56.13
C THR A 71 9.22 41.35 -54.72
N VAL A 72 9.40 40.37 -53.85
CA VAL A 72 8.88 40.35 -52.47
C VAL A 72 9.97 39.94 -51.48
N ASN A 73 9.93 40.49 -50.26
CA ASN A 73 10.79 40.08 -49.15
C ASN A 73 9.94 39.99 -47.87
N PHE A 74 9.47 38.77 -47.58
CA PHE A 74 8.61 38.47 -46.45
C PHE A 74 9.35 38.50 -45.11
N GLY A 75 10.64 38.18 -45.07
CA GLY A 75 11.45 38.32 -43.86
C GLY A 75 11.47 39.75 -43.35
N LYS A 76 11.61 40.74 -44.25
CA LYS A 76 11.58 42.17 -43.92
C LYS A 76 10.21 42.66 -43.47
N GLU A 77 9.14 42.08 -44.01
CA GLU A 77 7.78 42.37 -43.57
C GLU A 77 7.55 41.85 -42.14
N ILE A 78 7.94 40.61 -41.85
CA ILE A 78 7.92 40.03 -40.50
C ILE A 78 8.75 40.88 -39.53
N GLU A 79 9.94 41.29 -39.93
CA GLU A 79 10.80 42.18 -39.12
C GLU A 79 10.10 43.50 -38.78
N THR A 80 9.45 44.12 -39.76
CA THR A 80 8.71 45.38 -39.58
C THR A 80 7.53 45.21 -38.63
N THR A 81 6.77 44.12 -38.77
CA THR A 81 5.67 43.80 -37.85
C THR A 81 6.17 43.55 -36.44
N LEU A 82 7.27 42.81 -36.27
CA LEU A 82 7.86 42.58 -34.95
C LEU A 82 8.39 43.86 -34.32
N ARG A 83 8.97 44.78 -35.10
CA ARG A 83 9.37 46.11 -34.62
C ARG A 83 8.19 46.94 -34.13
N SER A 84 7.00 46.77 -34.72
CA SER A 84 5.77 47.44 -34.28
C SER A 84 5.06 46.73 -33.12
N ASN A 85 5.48 45.51 -32.77
CA ASN A 85 4.85 44.71 -31.73
C ASN A 85 5.54 44.94 -30.37
N ASP A 86 4.89 45.68 -29.49
CA ASP A 86 5.46 45.97 -28.16
C ASP A 86 5.22 44.86 -27.13
N ASN A 87 4.74 43.67 -27.48
CA ASN A 87 4.42 42.65 -26.48
C ASN A 87 5.69 42.01 -25.89
N LEU A 88 6.80 42.02 -26.60
CA LEU A 88 8.09 41.45 -26.20
C LEU A 88 9.24 42.42 -26.49
N GLY A 89 10.37 42.22 -25.82
CA GLY A 89 11.57 43.04 -26.00
C GLY A 89 12.37 42.62 -27.23
N TRP A 90 11.85 42.85 -28.44
CA TRP A 90 12.50 42.46 -29.69
C TRP A 90 13.84 43.18 -29.88
N ARG A 91 14.90 42.40 -30.14
CA ARG A 91 16.25 42.90 -30.44
C ARG A 91 16.70 42.38 -31.79
N PHE A 92 16.90 43.28 -32.73
CA PHE A 92 17.29 42.91 -34.08
C PHE A 92 18.81 42.96 -34.21
N VAL A 93 19.43 41.81 -34.47
CA VAL A 93 20.88 41.60 -34.54
C VAL A 93 21.20 40.60 -35.65
N ASP A 94 22.48 40.43 -35.99
CA ASP A 94 22.89 39.37 -36.92
C ASP A 94 22.77 37.96 -36.28
N GLU A 95 22.84 36.91 -37.10
CA GLU A 95 22.65 35.52 -36.65
C GLU A 95 23.67 35.12 -35.57
N ASP A 96 24.95 35.46 -35.75
CA ASP A 96 26.02 35.10 -34.82
C ASP A 96 25.82 35.77 -33.45
N GLU A 97 25.45 37.04 -33.45
CA GLU A 97 25.13 37.83 -32.27
C GLU A 97 23.84 37.36 -31.59
N ALA A 98 22.79 37.00 -32.37
CA ALA A 98 21.56 36.42 -31.84
C ALA A 98 21.86 35.12 -31.05
N LEU A 99 22.66 34.23 -31.65
CA LEU A 99 23.07 32.99 -31.01
C LEU A 99 23.98 33.23 -29.81
N ARG A 100 24.87 34.23 -29.86
CA ARG A 100 25.71 34.63 -28.72
C ARG A 100 24.85 35.12 -27.56
N GLN A 101 23.89 35.99 -27.81
CA GLN A 101 23.01 36.55 -26.78
C GLN A 101 22.13 35.48 -26.12
N VAL A 102 21.64 34.50 -26.89
CA VAL A 102 20.92 33.36 -26.31
C VAL A 102 21.84 32.50 -25.47
N LYS A 103 23.07 32.21 -25.93
CA LYS A 103 24.06 31.43 -25.16
C LYS A 103 24.52 32.17 -23.89
N SER A 104 24.67 33.49 -23.93
CA SER A 104 25.10 34.32 -22.79
C SER A 104 23.96 34.72 -21.84
N ALA A 105 22.71 34.38 -22.17
CA ALA A 105 21.49 34.80 -21.46
C ALA A 105 21.23 36.32 -21.49
N GLU A 106 21.85 37.05 -22.42
CA GLU A 106 21.49 38.45 -22.73
C GLU A 106 20.13 38.55 -23.44
N SER A 107 19.73 37.48 -24.15
CA SER A 107 18.40 37.26 -24.72
C SER A 107 17.90 35.87 -24.30
N TYR A 108 16.59 35.74 -24.01
CA TYR A 108 16.02 34.45 -23.58
C TYR A 108 15.76 33.49 -24.74
N ALA A 109 15.53 34.05 -25.93
CA ALA A 109 15.33 33.31 -27.17
C ALA A 109 15.84 34.10 -28.37
N ALA A 110 16.08 33.42 -29.49
CA ALA A 110 16.39 33.99 -30.79
C ALA A 110 15.51 33.36 -31.88
N ILE A 111 15.05 34.18 -32.82
CA ILE A 111 14.37 33.75 -34.05
C ILE A 111 15.29 34.10 -35.22
N VAL A 112 15.72 33.10 -35.98
CA VAL A 112 16.52 33.30 -37.19
C VAL A 112 15.66 32.97 -38.41
N ILE A 113 15.47 33.96 -39.27
CA ILE A 113 14.77 33.85 -40.56
C ILE A 113 15.82 33.46 -41.62
N PRO A 114 15.74 32.27 -42.23
CA PRO A 114 16.75 31.80 -43.18
C PRO A 114 16.81 32.60 -44.49
N LYS A 115 17.94 32.50 -45.20
CA LYS A 115 18.22 33.23 -46.45
C LYS A 115 17.22 33.01 -47.58
N ASP A 116 16.62 31.82 -47.62
CA ASP A 116 15.71 31.37 -48.66
C ASP A 116 14.24 31.36 -48.20
N PHE A 117 13.95 32.03 -47.08
CA PHE A 117 12.62 32.08 -46.49
C PHE A 117 11.56 32.59 -47.47
N SER A 118 11.80 33.73 -48.13
CA SER A 118 10.87 34.26 -49.13
C SER A 118 10.69 33.36 -50.35
N ALA A 119 11.79 32.77 -50.84
CA ALA A 119 11.77 31.87 -52.00
C ALA A 119 10.93 30.62 -51.71
N ARG A 120 11.10 30.02 -50.52
CA ARG A 120 10.31 28.86 -50.08
C ARG A 120 8.85 29.21 -49.80
N LEU A 121 8.54 30.40 -49.28
CA LEU A 121 7.16 30.83 -49.07
C LEU A 121 6.38 30.93 -50.39
N VAL A 122 7.01 31.50 -51.44
CA VAL A 122 6.42 31.56 -52.78
C VAL A 122 6.31 30.18 -53.42
N ALA A 123 7.34 29.33 -53.30
CA ALA A 123 7.30 27.97 -53.81
C ALA A 123 6.22 27.12 -53.12
N ALA A 124 6.01 27.30 -51.82
CA ALA A 124 4.96 26.61 -51.07
C ALA A 124 3.55 26.97 -51.54
N ALA A 125 3.35 28.19 -52.06
CA ALA A 125 2.07 28.60 -52.63
C ALA A 125 1.71 27.87 -53.95
N THR A 126 2.70 27.25 -54.61
CA THR A 126 2.53 26.49 -55.85
C THR A 126 2.77 24.98 -55.69
N GLY A 127 2.77 24.48 -54.43
CA GLY A 127 2.90 23.06 -54.12
C GLY A 127 4.30 22.62 -53.66
N GLY A 128 5.22 23.54 -53.43
CA GLY A 128 6.55 23.30 -52.84
C GLY A 128 6.55 23.16 -51.31
N GLU A 129 7.74 22.98 -50.73
CA GLU A 129 7.92 22.83 -49.28
C GLU A 129 7.77 24.16 -48.52
N ARG A 130 7.13 24.12 -47.35
CA ARG A 130 6.94 25.30 -46.48
C ARG A 130 8.27 25.79 -45.90
N PRO A 131 8.47 27.11 -45.77
CA PRO A 131 9.65 27.66 -45.11
C PRO A 131 9.63 27.34 -43.60
N THR A 132 10.82 27.17 -43.03
CA THR A 132 11.03 26.92 -41.60
C THR A 132 11.77 28.09 -40.97
N LEU A 133 11.43 28.42 -39.73
CA LEU A 133 12.23 29.33 -38.90
C LEU A 133 13.08 28.53 -37.91
N ASN A 134 14.25 29.06 -37.58
CA ASN A 134 15.05 28.50 -36.50
C ASN A 134 14.77 29.28 -35.21
N TYR A 135 14.15 28.61 -34.24
CA TYR A 135 13.90 29.17 -32.91
C TYR A 135 14.87 28.55 -31.91
N TYR A 136 15.69 29.41 -31.30
CA TYR A 136 16.65 29.03 -30.27
C TYR A 136 16.18 29.57 -28.93
N VAL A 137 16.20 28.75 -27.89
CA VAL A 137 15.69 29.13 -26.57
C VAL A 137 16.67 28.69 -25.49
N ASN A 138 16.89 29.57 -24.50
CA ASN A 138 17.76 29.28 -23.37
C ASN A 138 16.93 28.96 -22.11
N GLU A 139 16.47 27.71 -22.00
CA GLU A 139 15.71 27.23 -20.83
C GLU A 139 16.51 27.29 -19.52
N LYS A 140 17.84 27.33 -19.59
CA LYS A 140 18.71 27.50 -18.41
C LYS A 140 18.59 28.90 -17.80
N ALA A 141 18.38 29.94 -18.61
CA ALA A 141 18.31 31.30 -18.11
C ALA A 141 17.08 31.53 -17.21
N ASN A 142 15.91 31.08 -17.67
CA ASN A 142 14.68 31.11 -16.89
C ASN A 142 13.57 30.27 -17.54
N GLY A 143 13.09 29.21 -16.87
CA GLY A 143 12.08 28.30 -17.44
C GLY A 143 10.67 28.89 -17.62
N VAL A 144 10.36 30.05 -17.02
CA VAL A 144 9.09 30.76 -17.23
C VAL A 144 9.22 31.75 -18.39
N ALA A 145 10.33 32.48 -18.46
CA ALA A 145 10.57 33.44 -19.55
C ALA A 145 10.59 32.76 -20.92
N THR A 146 11.06 31.51 -21.00
CA THR A 146 11.04 30.71 -22.24
C THR A 146 9.63 30.33 -22.67
N LYS A 147 8.74 30.00 -21.72
CA LYS A 147 7.32 29.75 -22.03
C LYS A 147 6.58 31.02 -22.44
N ILE A 148 7.02 32.18 -21.95
CA ILE A 148 6.50 33.46 -22.41
C ILE A 148 7.05 33.80 -23.80
N SER A 149 8.34 33.57 -24.08
CA SER A 149 8.92 33.79 -25.41
C SER A 149 8.38 32.84 -26.48
N ASP A 150 7.90 31.64 -26.09
CA ASP A 150 7.13 30.75 -26.98
C ASP A 150 5.87 31.44 -27.53
N THR A 151 5.28 32.36 -26.77
CA THR A 151 4.16 33.19 -27.26
C THR A 151 4.61 34.16 -28.37
N GLY A 152 5.86 34.64 -28.29
CA GLY A 152 6.50 35.42 -29.35
C GLY A 152 6.71 34.60 -30.62
N ALA A 153 7.25 33.38 -30.50
CA ALA A 153 7.39 32.45 -31.62
C ALA A 153 6.02 32.12 -32.25
N ASN A 154 4.99 31.86 -31.43
CA ASN A 154 3.63 31.64 -31.91
C ASN A 154 3.01 32.87 -32.60
N THR A 155 3.41 34.08 -32.20
CA THR A 155 2.97 35.33 -32.87
C THR A 155 3.60 35.44 -34.25
N VAL A 156 4.90 35.12 -34.37
CA VAL A 156 5.60 35.04 -35.65
C VAL A 156 4.99 33.94 -36.53
N ASP A 157 4.72 32.76 -35.98
CA ASP A 157 4.09 31.65 -36.71
C ASP A 157 2.68 32.01 -37.23
N ARG A 158 1.86 32.70 -36.43
CA ARG A 158 0.58 33.25 -36.89
C ARG A 158 0.75 34.28 -38.00
N GLN A 159 1.74 35.16 -37.89
CA GLN A 159 2.01 36.15 -38.94
C GLN A 159 2.44 35.47 -40.24
N ILE A 160 3.31 34.45 -40.16
CA ILE A 160 3.73 33.65 -41.32
C ILE A 160 2.53 32.94 -41.95
N ASN A 161 1.68 32.30 -41.15
CA ASN A 161 0.47 31.68 -41.65
C ASN A 161 -0.46 32.71 -42.30
N SER A 162 -0.58 33.91 -41.73
CA SER A 162 -1.36 35.00 -42.31
C SER A 162 -0.83 35.43 -43.68
N THR A 163 0.48 35.66 -43.78
CA THR A 163 1.16 36.06 -45.02
C THR A 163 1.15 34.93 -46.07
N PHE A 164 1.31 33.68 -45.65
CA PHE A 164 1.20 32.50 -46.51
C PHE A 164 -0.19 32.37 -47.11
N VAL A 165 -1.23 32.43 -46.29
CA VAL A 165 -2.62 32.33 -46.76
C VAL A 165 -2.98 33.51 -47.65
N SER A 166 -2.52 34.73 -47.33
CA SER A 166 -2.69 35.90 -48.21
C SER A 166 -2.02 35.67 -49.58
N THR A 167 -0.80 35.13 -49.59
CA THR A 167 -0.05 34.82 -50.82
C THR A 167 -0.73 33.74 -51.66
N VAL A 168 -1.15 32.63 -51.03
CA VAL A 168 -1.91 31.55 -51.70
C VAL A 168 -3.23 32.07 -52.24
N SER A 169 -3.96 32.88 -51.48
CA SER A 169 -5.26 33.43 -51.90
C SER A 169 -5.11 34.39 -53.07
N SER A 170 -4.03 35.18 -53.11
CA SER A 170 -3.68 36.05 -54.25
C SER A 170 -3.36 35.24 -55.51
N VAL A 171 -2.55 34.18 -55.39
CA VAL A 171 -2.17 33.28 -56.51
C VAL A 171 -3.36 32.47 -57.03
N VAL A 172 -4.20 31.95 -56.13
CA VAL A 172 -5.40 31.20 -56.49
C VAL A 172 -6.43 32.11 -57.16
N SER A 173 -6.61 33.34 -56.69
CA SER A 173 -7.55 34.31 -57.29
C SER A 173 -7.09 34.81 -58.66
N SER A 174 -5.79 35.04 -58.87
CA SER A 174 -5.25 35.43 -60.18
C SER A 174 -5.36 34.30 -61.22
N THR A 175 -5.21 33.04 -60.77
CA THR A 175 -5.38 31.84 -61.60
C THR A 175 -6.86 31.53 -61.89
N LEU A 176 -7.77 31.77 -60.94
CA LEU A 176 -9.21 31.55 -61.12
C LEU A 176 -9.88 32.61 -62.00
N ASN A 177 -9.52 33.89 -61.86
CA ASN A 177 -10.04 34.97 -62.72
C ASN A 177 -9.57 34.83 -64.18
N SER A 178 -8.42 34.19 -64.44
CA SER A 178 -7.96 33.89 -65.81
C SER A 178 -8.61 32.64 -66.44
N THR A 179 -9.41 31.88 -65.67
CA THR A 179 -10.02 30.60 -66.10
C THR A 179 -11.56 30.59 -65.97
N ALA A 180 -12.18 31.75 -65.65
CA ALA A 180 -13.59 31.88 -65.25
C ALA A 180 -14.63 31.39 -66.27
N SER A 181 -14.32 31.39 -67.57
CA SER A 181 -15.25 31.03 -68.64
C SER A 181 -15.53 29.52 -68.76
N GLY A 182 -14.79 28.64 -68.07
CA GLY A 182 -15.01 27.18 -68.06
C GLY A 182 -15.48 26.60 -66.71
N LEU A 183 -15.61 27.45 -65.69
CA LEU A 183 -15.78 27.03 -64.30
C LEU A 183 -17.20 26.48 -64.03
N SER A 184 -18.24 27.02 -64.67
CA SER A 184 -19.62 26.54 -64.50
C SER A 184 -19.80 25.07 -64.92
N ALA A 185 -19.20 24.64 -66.03
CA ALA A 185 -19.27 23.25 -66.49
C ALA A 185 -18.47 22.31 -65.60
N LYS A 186 -17.23 22.70 -65.24
CA LYS A 186 -16.40 21.92 -64.31
C LYS A 186 -16.97 21.85 -62.90
N LEU A 187 -17.68 22.89 -62.44
CA LEU A 187 -18.31 22.91 -61.12
C LEU A 187 -19.54 22.01 -61.07
N SER A 188 -20.30 21.91 -62.18
CA SER A 188 -21.39 20.93 -62.29
C SER A 188 -20.87 19.49 -62.34
N ASP A 189 -19.76 19.23 -63.03
CA ASP A 189 -19.12 17.90 -63.05
C ASP A 189 -18.49 17.56 -61.69
N ALA A 190 -17.83 18.53 -61.05
CA ALA A 190 -17.27 18.39 -59.70
C ALA A 190 -18.37 18.20 -58.65
N HIS A 191 -19.52 18.86 -58.78
CA HIS A 191 -20.69 18.65 -57.92
C HIS A 191 -21.20 17.21 -58.04
N ASN A 192 -21.46 16.74 -59.27
CA ASN A 192 -21.93 15.38 -59.51
C ASN A 192 -20.91 14.32 -59.04
N GLN A 193 -19.61 14.59 -59.18
CA GLN A 193 -18.56 13.71 -58.68
C GLN A 193 -18.48 13.75 -57.15
N THR A 194 -18.59 14.92 -56.53
CA THR A 194 -18.56 15.08 -55.06
C THR A 194 -19.75 14.40 -54.40
N VAL A 195 -20.95 14.46 -55.01
CA VAL A 195 -22.13 13.72 -54.54
C VAL A 195 -21.93 12.21 -54.68
N LYS A 196 -21.30 11.73 -55.75
CA LYS A 196 -20.92 10.31 -55.89
C LYS A 196 -19.88 9.87 -54.86
N ASP A 197 -18.88 10.71 -54.60
CA ASP A 197 -17.83 10.44 -53.61
C ASP A 197 -18.42 10.44 -52.20
N LEU A 198 -19.32 11.38 -51.88
CA LEU A 198 -20.07 11.40 -50.62
C LEU A 198 -20.91 10.13 -50.44
N ASN A 199 -21.64 9.70 -51.47
CA ASN A 199 -22.38 8.43 -51.43
C ASN A 199 -21.47 7.22 -51.23
N THR A 200 -20.26 7.23 -51.82
CA THR A 200 -19.25 6.17 -51.66
C THR A 200 -18.70 6.16 -50.24
N VAL A 201 -18.45 7.34 -49.66
CA VAL A 201 -18.04 7.50 -48.26
C VAL A 201 -19.16 7.03 -47.31
N GLN A 202 -20.43 7.37 -47.60
CA GLN A 202 -21.61 6.89 -46.87
C GLN A 202 -21.68 5.36 -46.86
N ALA A 203 -21.51 4.73 -48.02
CA ALA A 203 -21.48 3.27 -48.16
C ALA A 203 -20.30 2.63 -47.40
N THR A 204 -19.13 3.27 -47.44
CA THR A 204 -17.93 2.83 -46.72
C THR A 204 -18.12 2.95 -45.20
N LEU A 205 -18.76 4.03 -44.73
CA LEU A 205 -19.13 4.19 -43.33
C LEU A 205 -20.09 3.10 -42.87
N ASN A 206 -21.14 2.81 -43.66
CA ASN A 206 -22.08 1.73 -43.35
C ASN A 206 -21.38 0.36 -43.25
N ASN A 207 -20.49 0.04 -44.19
CA ASN A 207 -19.68 -1.18 -44.13
C ASN A 207 -18.77 -1.21 -42.90
N THR A 208 -18.14 -0.08 -42.56
CA THR A 208 -17.27 0.03 -41.38
C THR A 208 -18.05 -0.17 -40.09
N ARG A 209 -19.25 0.40 -39.98
CA ARG A 209 -20.15 0.19 -38.82
C ARG A 209 -20.63 -1.26 -38.73
N SER A 210 -20.94 -1.91 -39.85
CA SER A 210 -21.27 -3.35 -39.89
C SER A 210 -20.10 -4.24 -39.45
N ASN A 211 -18.87 -3.89 -39.83
CA ASN A 211 -17.67 -4.60 -39.39
C ASN A 211 -17.41 -4.40 -37.89
N ILE A 212 -17.63 -3.19 -37.37
CA ILE A 212 -17.56 -2.90 -35.93
C ILE A 212 -18.59 -3.73 -35.16
N ALA A 213 -19.82 -3.83 -35.64
CA ALA A 213 -20.85 -4.67 -35.03
C ALA A 213 -20.47 -6.16 -35.02
N SER A 214 -19.89 -6.65 -36.12
CA SER A 214 -19.41 -8.05 -36.21
C SER A 214 -18.24 -8.33 -35.25
N LEU A 215 -17.35 -7.36 -35.07
CA LEU A 215 -16.25 -7.44 -34.12
C LEU A 215 -16.73 -7.38 -32.66
N ASP A 216 -17.72 -6.53 -32.36
CA ASP A 216 -18.36 -6.50 -31.03
C ASP A 216 -19.02 -7.85 -30.69
N ALA A 217 -19.75 -8.43 -31.65
CA ALA A 217 -20.35 -9.75 -31.50
C ALA A 217 -19.31 -10.85 -31.24
N SER A 218 -18.14 -10.78 -31.89
CA SER A 218 -17.03 -11.72 -31.68
C SER A 218 -16.41 -11.54 -30.29
N LEU A 219 -16.20 -10.30 -29.85
CA LEU A 219 -15.67 -9.99 -28.52
C LEU A 219 -16.65 -10.34 -27.40
N ALA A 220 -17.96 -10.34 -27.68
CA ALA A 220 -18.99 -10.77 -26.73
C ALA A 220 -18.89 -12.27 -26.37
N GLN A 221 -18.22 -13.09 -27.18
CA GLN A 221 -18.02 -14.53 -26.94
C GLN A 221 -16.77 -14.83 -26.09
N VAL A 222 -15.91 -13.83 -25.84
CA VAL A 222 -14.67 -13.99 -25.07
C VAL A 222 -14.96 -14.38 -23.62
N PRO A 223 -15.89 -13.72 -22.89
CA PRO A 223 -16.23 -14.09 -21.51
C PRO A 223 -16.68 -15.55 -21.33
N ASP A 224 -17.46 -16.10 -22.26
CA ASP A 224 -17.91 -17.49 -22.19
C ASP A 224 -16.76 -18.48 -22.44
N SER A 225 -15.78 -18.08 -23.25
CA SER A 225 -14.58 -18.88 -23.56
C SER A 225 -13.58 -18.86 -22.41
N THR A 226 -13.37 -17.69 -21.78
CA THR A 226 -12.53 -17.56 -20.59
C THR A 226 -13.17 -18.24 -19.38
N GLN A 227 -14.50 -18.21 -19.24
CA GLN A 227 -15.22 -18.95 -18.20
C GLN A 227 -15.00 -20.47 -18.32
N ARG A 228 -15.08 -21.03 -19.53
CA ARG A 228 -14.76 -22.45 -19.77
C ARG A 228 -13.31 -22.77 -19.43
N ALA A 229 -12.37 -21.91 -19.84
CA ALA A 229 -10.95 -22.06 -19.51
C ALA A 229 -10.70 -22.02 -17.98
N ARG A 230 -11.39 -21.15 -17.24
CA ARG A 230 -11.34 -21.12 -15.76
C ARG A 230 -11.86 -22.41 -15.14
N GLY A 231 -12.92 -22.99 -15.72
CA GLY A 231 -13.42 -24.31 -15.33
C GLY A 231 -12.32 -25.38 -15.40
N THR A 232 -11.61 -25.44 -16.52
CA THR A 232 -10.47 -26.36 -16.72
C THR A 232 -9.31 -26.07 -15.75
N VAL A 233 -8.96 -24.79 -15.55
CA VAL A 233 -7.92 -24.38 -14.60
C VAL A 233 -8.26 -24.80 -13.17
N ASN A 234 -9.53 -24.68 -12.77
CA ASN A 234 -10.00 -25.11 -11.44
C ASN A 234 -9.91 -26.64 -11.27
N THR A 235 -10.28 -27.41 -12.30
CA THR A 235 -10.10 -28.88 -12.30
C THR A 235 -8.63 -29.26 -12.17
N LEU A 236 -7.75 -28.63 -12.95
CA LEU A 236 -6.30 -28.87 -12.88
C LEU A 236 -5.72 -28.47 -11.52
N ARG A 237 -6.23 -27.41 -10.89
CA ARG A 237 -5.85 -27.02 -9.53
C ARG A 237 -6.24 -28.10 -8.51
N GLY A 238 -7.44 -28.67 -8.63
CA GLY A 238 -7.87 -29.79 -7.79
C GLY A 238 -6.96 -31.01 -7.92
N ILE A 239 -6.62 -31.40 -9.15
CA ILE A 239 -5.70 -32.51 -9.44
C ILE A 239 -4.29 -32.24 -8.88
N ALA A 240 -3.78 -31.01 -9.03
CA ALA A 240 -2.49 -30.60 -8.49
C ALA A 240 -2.46 -30.67 -6.96
N GLN A 241 -3.52 -30.20 -6.29
CA GLN A 241 -3.63 -30.28 -4.82
C GLN A 241 -3.70 -31.73 -4.32
N GLN A 242 -4.50 -32.58 -4.98
CA GLN A 242 -4.60 -33.99 -4.61
C GLN A 242 -3.29 -34.74 -4.83
N SER A 243 -2.60 -34.47 -5.95
CA SER A 243 -1.28 -35.04 -6.23
C SER A 243 -0.24 -34.56 -5.23
N GLY A 244 -0.27 -33.28 -4.84
CA GLY A 244 0.60 -32.71 -3.80
C GLY A 244 0.42 -33.38 -2.43
N ASN A 245 -0.84 -33.59 -2.02
CA ASN A 245 -1.16 -34.29 -0.77
C ASN A 245 -0.69 -35.75 -0.80
N THR A 246 -0.98 -36.47 -1.89
CA THR A 246 -0.56 -37.87 -2.06
C THR A 246 0.97 -38.03 -1.98
N LEU A 247 1.70 -37.05 -2.52
CA LEU A 247 3.15 -37.06 -2.53
C LEU A 247 3.75 -36.71 -1.16
N SER A 248 3.07 -35.85 -0.39
CA SER A 248 3.38 -35.60 1.02
C SER A 248 3.13 -36.84 1.89
N ASP A 249 2.02 -37.55 1.65
CA ASP A 249 1.73 -38.83 2.32
C ASP A 249 2.78 -39.89 1.96
N THR A 250 3.18 -39.94 0.68
CA THR A 250 4.26 -40.82 0.20
C THR A 250 5.59 -40.51 0.87
N ALA A 251 5.95 -39.22 1.01
CA ALA A 251 7.16 -38.81 1.72
C ALA A 251 7.11 -39.20 3.21
N THR A 252 5.93 -39.10 3.83
CA THR A 252 5.71 -39.53 5.22
C THR A 252 5.85 -41.04 5.36
N LEU A 253 5.27 -41.81 4.43
CA LEU A 253 5.38 -43.27 4.40
C LEU A 253 6.82 -43.74 4.18
N ILE A 254 7.58 -43.06 3.31
CA ILE A 254 9.01 -43.33 3.09
C ILE A 254 9.80 -43.09 4.38
N SER A 255 9.54 -41.98 5.09
CA SER A 255 10.19 -41.67 6.36
C SER A 255 9.86 -42.69 7.47
N GLN A 256 8.59 -43.10 7.57
CA GLN A 256 8.16 -44.16 8.48
C GLN A 256 8.82 -45.50 8.13
N THR A 257 8.91 -45.83 6.84
CA THR A 257 9.57 -47.05 6.35
C THR A 257 11.07 -47.04 6.67
N GLN A 258 11.76 -45.92 6.49
CA GLN A 258 13.17 -45.77 6.89
C GLN A 258 13.36 -45.95 8.40
N THR A 259 12.47 -45.39 9.21
CA THR A 259 12.53 -45.50 10.68
C THR A 259 12.26 -46.94 11.15
N GLY A 260 11.26 -47.59 10.58
CA GLY A 260 10.92 -48.99 10.84
C GLY A 260 12.05 -49.92 10.43
N LEU A 261 12.65 -49.70 9.26
CA LEU A 261 13.80 -50.46 8.78
C LEU A 261 14.99 -50.32 9.74
N ASN A 262 15.36 -49.10 10.15
CA ASN A 262 16.43 -48.87 11.13
C ASN A 262 16.17 -49.57 12.48
N SER A 263 14.92 -49.58 12.94
CA SER A 263 14.54 -50.25 14.18
C SER A 263 14.61 -51.78 14.09
N PHE A 264 14.19 -52.34 12.94
CA PHE A 264 14.32 -53.77 12.65
C PHE A 264 15.79 -54.19 12.64
N ILE A 265 16.68 -53.39 12.04
CA ILE A 265 18.13 -53.67 11.98
C ILE A 265 18.73 -53.74 13.38
N GLY A 266 18.43 -52.75 14.23
CA GLY A 266 18.93 -52.73 15.61
C GLY A 266 18.48 -53.97 16.39
N SER A 267 17.22 -54.37 16.20
CA SER A 267 16.63 -55.52 16.88
C SER A 267 17.17 -56.87 16.35
N ALA A 268 17.29 -57.01 15.03
CA ALA A 268 17.83 -58.21 14.38
C ALA A 268 19.32 -58.39 14.70
N SER A 269 20.11 -57.33 14.64
CA SER A 269 21.54 -57.37 15.00
C SER A 269 21.73 -57.78 16.46
N THR A 270 20.96 -57.19 17.37
CA THR A 270 21.00 -57.54 18.80
C THR A 270 20.61 -59.01 19.03
N SER A 271 19.62 -59.52 18.30
CA SER A 271 19.16 -60.91 18.42
C SER A 271 20.19 -61.91 17.88
N LEU A 272 20.81 -61.61 16.73
CA LEU A 272 21.90 -62.40 16.18
C LEU A 272 23.13 -62.41 17.10
N ASP A 273 23.47 -61.27 17.71
CA ASP A 273 24.55 -61.16 18.69
C ASP A 273 24.29 -62.03 19.93
N LYS A 274 23.06 -61.97 20.47
CA LYS A 274 22.66 -62.82 21.59
C LYS A 274 22.67 -64.30 21.22
N GLY A 275 22.17 -64.67 20.04
CA GLY A 275 22.17 -66.04 19.55
C GLY A 275 23.59 -66.59 19.38
N ALA A 276 24.50 -65.80 18.80
CA ALA A 276 25.91 -66.14 18.66
C ALA A 276 26.58 -66.32 20.03
N ALA A 277 26.32 -65.42 20.98
CA ALA A 277 26.87 -65.53 22.35
C ALA A 277 26.37 -66.79 23.08
N LEU A 278 25.07 -67.08 23.01
CA LEU A 278 24.47 -68.28 23.61
C LEU A 278 25.01 -69.57 22.97
N LEU A 279 25.16 -69.59 21.65
CA LEU A 279 25.72 -70.73 20.94
C LEU A 279 27.19 -70.98 21.31
N SER A 280 27.99 -69.91 21.40
CA SER A 280 29.38 -70.01 21.86
C SER A 280 29.46 -70.53 23.30
N GLN A 281 28.58 -70.05 24.19
CA GLN A 281 28.52 -70.49 25.58
C GLN A 281 28.12 -71.97 25.70
N ALA A 282 27.13 -72.42 24.92
CA ALA A 282 26.69 -73.81 24.87
C ALA A 282 27.80 -74.74 24.36
N SER A 283 28.54 -74.33 23.34
CA SER A 283 29.70 -75.08 22.83
C SER A 283 30.83 -75.19 23.85
N SER A 284 31.19 -74.09 24.53
CA SER A 284 32.18 -74.13 25.61
C SER A 284 31.75 -75.04 26.76
N SER A 285 30.47 -74.99 27.17
CA SER A 285 29.94 -75.88 28.22
C SER A 285 29.97 -77.35 27.80
N THR A 286 29.62 -77.65 26.55
CA THR A 286 29.66 -79.01 25.98
C THR A 286 31.09 -79.55 25.92
N ASN A 287 32.07 -78.73 25.52
CA ASN A 287 33.47 -79.12 25.51
C ASN A 287 34.02 -79.43 26.92
N LEU A 288 33.60 -78.65 27.93
CA LEU A 288 33.98 -78.92 29.33
C LEU A 288 33.39 -80.26 29.82
N LEU A 289 32.12 -80.53 29.52
CA LEU A 289 31.47 -81.79 29.87
C LEU A 289 32.09 -82.98 29.15
N ALA A 290 32.33 -82.86 27.83
CA ALA A 290 32.95 -83.93 27.05
C ALA A 290 34.38 -84.23 27.53
N SER A 291 35.16 -83.20 27.88
CA SER A 291 36.50 -83.37 28.46
C SER A 291 36.43 -84.07 29.83
N SER A 292 35.45 -83.71 30.67
CA SER A 292 35.23 -84.37 31.96
C SER A 292 34.85 -85.85 31.81
N VAL A 293 33.93 -86.16 30.89
CA VAL A 293 33.51 -87.55 30.61
C VAL A 293 34.67 -88.36 30.03
N ALA A 294 35.44 -87.79 29.09
CA ALA A 294 36.62 -88.44 28.54
C ALA A 294 37.67 -88.73 29.63
N ALA A 295 37.89 -87.81 30.57
CA ALA A 295 38.80 -88.01 31.69
C ALA A 295 38.34 -89.15 32.63
N SER A 296 37.08 -89.15 33.06
CA SER A 296 36.52 -90.21 33.91
C SER A 296 36.50 -91.58 33.23
N LEU A 297 36.20 -91.63 31.93
CA LEU A 297 36.25 -92.88 31.16
C LEU A 297 37.68 -93.37 30.95
N THR A 298 38.66 -92.46 30.77
CA THR A 298 40.08 -92.83 30.67
C THR A 298 40.58 -93.43 31.98
N GLU A 299 40.19 -92.87 33.12
CA GLU A 299 40.47 -93.42 34.44
C GLU A 299 39.83 -94.80 34.63
N ALA A 300 38.54 -94.95 34.28
CA ALA A 300 37.85 -96.24 34.32
C ALA A 300 38.53 -97.28 33.42
N ASN A 301 38.96 -96.89 32.22
CA ASN A 301 39.69 -97.74 31.29
C ASN A 301 41.02 -98.23 31.89
N GLY A 302 41.76 -97.35 32.56
CA GLY A 302 42.99 -97.72 33.27
C GLY A 302 42.75 -98.75 34.38
N ASN A 303 41.66 -98.61 35.13
CA ASN A 303 41.27 -99.55 36.18
C ASN A 303 40.83 -100.92 35.62
N VAL A 304 40.06 -100.93 34.52
CA VAL A 304 39.68 -102.16 33.82
C VAL A 304 40.91 -102.85 33.24
N ALA A 305 41.82 -102.12 32.59
CA ALA A 305 43.08 -102.66 32.08
C ALA A 305 43.94 -103.28 33.19
N SER A 306 44.04 -102.63 34.34
CA SER A 306 44.75 -103.15 35.52
C SER A 306 44.12 -104.45 36.03
N THR A 307 42.79 -104.47 36.18
CA THR A 307 42.02 -105.65 36.60
C THR A 307 42.16 -106.79 35.60
N LEU A 308 42.13 -106.48 34.31
CA LEU A 308 42.32 -107.43 33.22
C LEU A 308 43.71 -108.08 33.30
N ASN A 309 44.76 -107.30 33.52
CA ASN A 309 46.12 -107.82 33.69
C ASN A 309 46.22 -108.77 34.89
N VAL A 310 45.61 -108.43 36.04
CA VAL A 310 45.57 -109.31 37.21
C VAL A 310 44.78 -110.60 36.92
N ALA A 311 43.62 -110.49 36.29
CA ALA A 311 42.78 -111.65 35.95
C ALA A 311 43.48 -112.59 34.96
N GLN A 312 44.18 -112.04 33.94
CA GLN A 312 45.00 -112.81 33.00
C GLN A 312 46.13 -113.56 33.71
N GLN A 313 46.82 -112.90 34.64
CA GLN A 313 47.87 -113.54 35.43
C GLN A 313 47.32 -114.68 36.30
N VAL A 314 46.22 -114.46 37.02
CA VAL A 314 45.57 -115.49 37.84
C VAL A 314 45.09 -116.67 36.97
N ASN A 315 44.56 -116.40 35.77
CA ASN A 315 44.15 -117.43 34.82
C ASN A 315 45.35 -118.24 34.31
N ALA A 316 46.48 -117.59 34.02
CA ALA A 316 47.71 -118.28 33.62
C ALA A 316 48.27 -119.15 34.76
N ASP A 317 48.27 -118.63 35.99
CA ASP A 317 48.72 -119.35 37.18
C ASP A 317 47.82 -120.56 37.49
N ALA A 318 46.49 -120.40 37.36
CA ALA A 318 45.52 -121.49 37.52
C ALA A 318 45.68 -122.56 36.44
N ALA A 319 45.90 -122.19 35.17
CA ALA A 319 46.20 -123.12 34.09
C ALA A 319 47.49 -123.92 34.34
N ASN A 320 48.54 -123.27 34.85
CA ASN A 320 49.80 -123.92 35.23
C ASN A 320 49.61 -124.89 36.41
N LEU A 321 48.81 -124.52 37.42
CA LEU A 321 48.49 -125.38 38.56
C LEU A 321 47.69 -126.62 38.12
N ILE A 322 46.69 -126.46 37.27
CA ILE A 322 45.92 -127.57 36.69
C ILE A 322 46.85 -128.54 35.94
N SER A 323 47.74 -128.01 35.10
CA SER A 323 48.72 -128.82 34.35
C SER A 323 49.66 -129.60 35.27
N THR A 324 50.10 -128.98 36.37
CA THR A 324 50.95 -129.62 37.39
C THR A 324 50.20 -130.74 38.13
N LEU A 325 48.95 -130.49 38.55
CA LEU A 325 48.12 -131.49 39.22
C LEU A 325 47.79 -132.69 38.32
N GLN A 326 47.56 -132.45 37.02
CA GLN A 326 47.37 -133.51 36.02
C GLN A 326 48.64 -134.38 35.89
N ALA A 327 49.83 -133.77 35.89
CA ALA A 327 51.10 -134.49 35.81
C ALA A 327 51.41 -135.35 37.05
N MET A 328 50.90 -134.96 38.24
CA MET A 328 51.14 -135.69 39.50
C MET A 328 50.27 -136.95 39.69
N ASN A 329 49.15 -137.09 38.96
CA ASN A 329 48.28 -138.28 38.93
C ASN A 329 47.90 -138.88 40.31
N LEU A 330 47.53 -138.03 41.27
CA LEU A 330 47.17 -138.44 42.63
C LEU A 330 45.78 -139.14 42.68
N PRO A 331 45.60 -140.23 43.44
CA PRO A 331 44.31 -140.90 43.55
C PRO A 331 43.25 -139.99 44.20
N GLY A 332 42.14 -139.74 43.48
CA GLY A 332 41.03 -138.87 43.92
C GLY A 332 41.08 -137.42 43.43
N SER A 333 42.12 -136.98 42.71
CA SER A 333 42.31 -135.58 42.29
C SER A 333 41.47 -135.15 41.06
N ASN A 334 40.86 -136.08 40.33
CA ASN A 334 40.15 -135.79 39.08
C ASN A 334 38.93 -134.84 39.25
N ASP A 335 38.19 -134.95 40.36
CA ASP A 335 37.04 -134.04 40.64
C ASP A 335 37.52 -132.59 40.91
N LEU A 336 38.64 -132.44 41.63
CA LEU A 336 39.25 -131.14 41.92
C LEU A 336 39.83 -130.50 40.64
N ILE A 337 40.51 -131.29 39.79
CA ILE A 337 41.02 -130.84 38.49
C ILE A 337 39.86 -130.39 37.59
N SER A 338 38.75 -131.14 37.56
CA SER A 338 37.56 -130.77 36.77
C SER A 338 36.95 -129.45 37.23
N LYS A 339 36.76 -129.26 38.56
CA LYS A 339 36.24 -128.01 39.13
C LYS A 339 37.17 -126.82 38.91
N LEU A 340 38.48 -127.01 39.06
CA LEU A 340 39.47 -125.97 38.75
C LEU A 340 39.47 -125.63 37.26
N SER A 341 39.34 -126.62 36.37
CA SER A 341 39.25 -126.38 34.93
C SER A 341 37.98 -125.63 34.53
N GLU A 342 36.84 -125.94 35.17
CA GLU A 342 35.58 -125.22 34.96
C GLU A 342 35.68 -123.77 35.46
N GLN A 343 36.28 -123.55 36.64
CA GLN A 343 36.55 -122.21 37.16
C GLN A 343 37.52 -121.43 36.25
N ASN A 344 38.56 -122.07 35.72
CA ASN A 344 39.52 -121.47 34.79
C ASN A 344 38.87 -121.12 33.44
N ALA A 345 37.94 -121.96 32.93
CA ALA A 345 37.15 -121.63 31.76
C ALA A 345 36.23 -120.42 32.01
N THR A 346 35.60 -120.35 33.18
CA THR A 346 34.78 -119.20 33.60
C THR A 346 35.62 -117.92 33.72
N LEU A 347 36.82 -118.02 34.29
CA LEU A 347 37.75 -116.89 34.40
C LEU A 347 38.27 -116.44 33.02
N THR A 348 38.45 -117.37 32.09
CA THR A 348 38.80 -117.07 30.69
C THR A 348 37.69 -116.27 30.01
N ASP A 349 36.42 -116.68 30.14
CA ASP A 349 35.27 -115.90 29.62
C ASP A 349 35.18 -114.50 30.25
N ALA A 350 35.32 -114.42 31.58
CA ALA A 350 35.32 -113.14 32.29
C ALA A 350 36.45 -112.21 31.81
N THR A 351 37.63 -112.76 31.53
CA THR A 351 38.79 -112.03 30.98
C THR A 351 38.50 -111.54 29.56
N SER A 352 37.93 -112.38 28.69
CA SER A 352 37.51 -111.97 27.35
C SER A 352 36.46 -110.86 27.38
N ARG A 353 35.49 -110.93 28.30
CA ARG A 353 34.48 -109.88 28.50
C ARG A 353 35.08 -108.58 29.04
N LEU A 354 36.06 -108.66 29.96
CA LEU A 354 36.81 -107.50 30.44
C LEU A 354 37.67 -106.87 29.34
N GLN A 355 38.28 -107.69 28.47
CA GLN A 355 39.05 -107.22 27.33
C GLN A 355 38.14 -106.50 26.32
N GLN A 356 36.96 -107.06 26.03
CA GLN A 356 35.95 -106.40 25.20
C GLN A 356 35.49 -105.09 25.84
N LEU A 357 35.19 -105.08 27.14
CA LEU A 357 34.81 -103.87 27.87
C LEU A 357 35.90 -102.80 27.80
N ASN A 358 37.18 -103.17 27.95
CA ASN A 358 38.31 -102.25 27.83
C ASN A 358 38.42 -101.64 26.41
N THR A 359 38.18 -102.45 25.37
CA THR A 359 38.11 -101.96 23.99
C THR A 359 36.90 -101.04 23.78
N ASP A 360 35.73 -101.40 24.29
CA ASP A 360 34.50 -100.61 24.16
C ASP A 360 34.58 -99.26 24.89
N VAL A 361 35.18 -99.23 26.09
CA VAL A 361 35.44 -98.00 26.84
C VAL A 361 36.45 -97.13 26.09
N GLY A 362 37.54 -97.70 25.56
CA GLY A 362 38.50 -96.99 24.71
C GLY A 362 37.85 -96.36 23.46
N ASN A 363 37.03 -97.14 22.74
CA ASN A 363 36.28 -96.66 21.59
C ASN A 363 35.27 -95.55 21.96
N THR A 364 34.65 -95.64 23.13
CA THR A 364 33.72 -94.64 23.65
C THR A 364 34.44 -93.32 23.97
N VAL A 365 35.65 -93.37 24.55
CA VAL A 365 36.49 -92.18 24.79
C VAL A 365 36.83 -91.48 23.47
N THR A 366 37.27 -92.22 22.45
CA THR A 366 37.56 -91.66 21.13
C THR A 366 36.31 -91.05 20.47
N SER A 367 35.17 -91.74 20.58
CA SER A 367 33.89 -91.26 20.03
C SER A 367 33.38 -90.00 20.72
N ALA A 368 33.54 -89.89 22.05
CA ALA A 368 33.20 -88.69 22.81
C ALA A 368 34.06 -87.48 22.40
N ALA A 369 35.37 -87.68 22.22
CA ALA A 369 36.27 -86.63 21.75
C ALA A 369 35.96 -86.19 20.30
N ALA A 370 35.67 -87.15 19.41
CA ALA A 370 35.27 -86.86 18.03
C ALA A 370 33.94 -86.09 17.96
N THR A 371 32.99 -86.42 18.82
CA THR A 371 31.69 -85.73 18.94
C THR A 371 31.88 -84.30 19.43
N ALA A 372 32.70 -84.07 20.45
CA ALA A 372 33.02 -82.73 20.95
C ALA A 372 33.66 -81.84 19.86
N ASN A 373 34.64 -82.38 19.13
CA ASN A 373 35.26 -81.68 18.01
C ASN A 373 34.26 -81.37 16.89
N SER A 374 33.33 -82.29 16.58
CA SER A 374 32.29 -82.08 15.56
C SER A 374 31.32 -80.97 15.97
N ILE A 375 30.88 -80.95 17.24
CA ILE A 375 30.05 -79.89 17.81
C ILE A 375 30.77 -78.54 17.76
N ASN A 376 32.06 -78.52 18.10
CA ASN A 376 32.87 -77.32 18.05
C ASN A 376 33.00 -76.78 16.60
N THR A 377 33.31 -77.64 15.63
CA THR A 377 33.38 -77.25 14.20
C THR A 377 32.04 -76.73 13.68
N ALA A 378 30.93 -77.43 13.96
CA ALA A 378 29.59 -77.00 13.57
C ALA A 378 29.21 -75.64 14.20
N THR A 379 29.62 -75.41 15.44
CA THR A 379 29.42 -74.13 16.13
C THR A 379 30.22 -73.02 15.47
N GLN A 380 31.51 -73.23 15.20
CA GLN A 380 32.37 -72.23 14.55
C GLN A 380 31.86 -71.89 13.14
N GLN A 381 31.40 -72.88 12.37
CA GLN A 381 30.81 -72.67 11.06
C GLN A 381 29.49 -71.88 11.14
N THR A 382 28.64 -72.19 12.12
CA THR A 382 27.38 -71.46 12.35
C THR A 382 27.63 -70.01 12.77
N LEU A 383 28.64 -69.77 13.62
CA LEU A 383 29.07 -68.42 14.01
C LEU A 383 29.60 -67.64 12.81
N GLN A 384 30.38 -68.27 11.93
CA GLN A 384 30.89 -67.66 10.71
C GLN A 384 29.76 -67.32 9.72
N THR A 385 28.84 -68.25 9.46
CA THR A 385 27.69 -68.00 8.58
C THR A 385 26.77 -66.92 9.14
N THR A 386 26.56 -66.89 10.46
CA THR A 386 25.78 -65.84 11.14
C THR A 386 26.47 -64.48 11.04
N GLY A 387 27.80 -64.45 11.22
CA GLY A 387 28.62 -63.25 11.04
C GLY A 387 28.59 -62.72 9.61
N ASN A 388 28.66 -63.61 8.61
CA ASN A 388 28.56 -63.26 7.20
C ASN A 388 27.17 -62.72 6.85
N ALA A 389 26.10 -63.39 7.30
CA ALA A 389 24.72 -62.93 7.09
C ALA A 389 24.49 -61.54 7.71
N ARG A 390 25.00 -61.32 8.93
CA ARG A 390 24.98 -60.01 9.59
C ARG A 390 25.76 -58.98 8.78
N SER A 391 26.96 -59.31 8.32
CA SER A 391 27.79 -58.41 7.53
C SER A 391 27.12 -58.04 6.20
N SER A 392 26.55 -59.01 5.48
CA SER A 392 25.82 -58.78 4.23
C SER A 392 24.57 -57.90 4.42
N LEU A 393 23.85 -58.08 5.52
CA LEU A 393 22.73 -57.21 5.88
C LEU A 393 23.24 -55.78 6.11
N ILE A 394 24.17 -55.58 7.06
CA ILE A 394 24.61 -54.26 7.51
C ILE A 394 25.39 -53.49 6.43
N SER A 395 26.25 -54.17 5.67
CA SER A 395 27.16 -53.52 4.72
C SER A 395 26.68 -53.53 3.26
N GLY A 396 25.72 -54.38 2.90
CA GLY A 396 25.27 -54.53 1.51
C GLY A 396 23.82 -54.08 1.29
N THR A 397 22.87 -54.95 1.64
CA THR A 397 21.46 -54.79 1.26
C THR A 397 20.82 -53.54 1.89
N LEU A 398 21.16 -53.22 3.13
CA LEU A 398 20.54 -52.14 3.89
C LEU A 398 21.00 -50.75 3.44
N PRO A 399 22.30 -50.46 3.28
CA PRO A 399 22.75 -49.22 2.67
C PRO A 399 22.11 -48.98 1.30
N SER A 400 22.06 -50.01 0.43
CA SER A 400 21.42 -49.88 -0.88
C SER A 400 19.91 -49.59 -0.81
N LEU A 401 19.17 -50.24 0.09
CA LEU A 401 17.76 -49.97 0.30
C LEU A 401 17.52 -48.57 0.88
N ASN A 402 18.36 -48.13 1.82
CA ASN A 402 18.29 -46.79 2.39
C ASN A 402 18.62 -45.72 1.35
N THR A 403 19.60 -45.95 0.48
CA THR A 403 19.90 -45.10 -0.68
C THR A 403 18.73 -45.06 -1.66
N GLY A 404 18.09 -46.20 -1.95
CA GLY A 404 16.90 -46.27 -2.81
C GLY A 404 15.71 -45.49 -2.23
N LEU A 405 15.42 -45.65 -0.94
CA LEU A 405 14.38 -44.89 -0.24
C LEU A 405 14.69 -43.39 -0.20
N THR A 406 15.96 -43.02 -0.01
CA THR A 406 16.39 -41.62 -0.07
C THR A 406 16.25 -41.05 -1.48
N GLY A 407 16.59 -41.82 -2.51
CA GLY A 407 16.37 -41.45 -3.91
C GLY A 407 14.89 -41.25 -4.24
N LEU A 408 14.02 -42.15 -3.78
CA LEU A 408 12.57 -42.04 -3.93
C LEU A 408 12.00 -40.84 -3.17
N SER A 409 12.51 -40.55 -1.97
CA SER A 409 12.15 -39.35 -1.20
C SER A 409 12.51 -38.07 -1.96
N THR A 410 13.73 -38.01 -2.51
CA THR A 410 14.17 -36.87 -3.32
C THR A 410 13.34 -36.71 -4.60
N ALA A 411 13.06 -37.80 -5.32
CA ALA A 411 12.21 -37.77 -6.51
C ALA A 411 10.78 -37.30 -6.19
N SER A 412 10.23 -37.75 -5.06
CA SER A 412 8.93 -37.30 -4.56
C SER A 412 8.95 -35.81 -4.19
N ALA A 413 10.00 -35.33 -3.54
CA ALA A 413 10.16 -33.92 -3.23
C ALA A 413 10.28 -33.05 -4.50
N SER A 414 11.05 -33.49 -5.50
CA SER A 414 11.18 -32.80 -6.78
C SER A 414 9.88 -32.74 -7.56
N LEU A 415 9.13 -33.84 -7.61
CA LEU A 415 7.80 -33.87 -8.24
C LEU A 415 6.80 -32.98 -7.48
N GLY A 416 6.88 -32.91 -6.15
CA GLY A 416 6.06 -32.02 -5.33
C GLY A 416 6.37 -30.53 -5.58
N ALA A 417 7.65 -30.19 -5.75
CA ALA A 417 8.06 -28.85 -6.17
C ALA A 417 7.56 -28.52 -7.59
N GLY A 418 7.61 -29.48 -8.52
CA GLY A 418 7.05 -29.33 -9.88
C GLY A 418 5.53 -29.08 -9.87
N ILE A 419 4.77 -29.85 -9.09
CA ILE A 419 3.32 -29.66 -8.90
C ILE A 419 3.02 -28.29 -8.27
N SER A 420 3.82 -27.85 -7.30
CA SER A 420 3.67 -26.52 -6.68
C SER A 420 3.95 -25.39 -7.66
N SER A 421 4.96 -25.55 -8.53
CA SER A 421 5.22 -24.63 -9.64
C SER A 421 4.06 -24.61 -10.63
N GLN A 422 3.48 -25.76 -10.97
CA GLN A 422 2.30 -25.87 -11.83
C GLN A 422 1.10 -25.11 -11.25
N SER A 423 0.87 -25.22 -9.93
CA SER A 423 -0.19 -24.45 -9.23
C SER A 423 0.03 -22.94 -9.37
N THR A 424 1.27 -22.47 -9.27
CA THR A 424 1.60 -21.05 -9.45
C THR A 424 1.34 -20.59 -10.89
N THR A 425 1.70 -21.41 -11.88
CA THR A 425 1.38 -21.14 -13.29
C THR A 425 -0.12 -21.14 -13.56
N LEU A 426 -0.90 -22.03 -12.93
CA LEU A 426 -2.36 -22.03 -13.04
C LEU A 426 -2.98 -20.74 -12.51
N ASP A 427 -2.43 -20.15 -11.44
CA ASP A 427 -2.87 -18.85 -10.93
C ASP A 427 -2.49 -17.69 -11.86
N GLN A 428 -1.33 -17.77 -12.51
CA GLN A 428 -0.96 -16.83 -13.58
C GLN A 428 -1.90 -16.93 -14.78
N VAL A 429 -2.27 -18.14 -15.21
CA VAL A 429 -3.25 -18.36 -16.28
C VAL A 429 -4.61 -17.76 -15.90
N SER A 430 -5.07 -17.96 -14.66
CA SER A 430 -6.31 -17.32 -14.19
C SER A 430 -6.25 -15.79 -14.29
N THR A 431 -5.10 -15.20 -13.93
CA THR A 431 -4.88 -13.75 -14.00
C THR A 431 -4.88 -13.26 -15.46
N VAL A 432 -4.29 -14.01 -16.38
CA VAL A 432 -4.31 -13.69 -17.82
C VAL A 432 -5.73 -13.77 -18.38
N LEU A 433 -6.54 -14.74 -17.94
CA LEU A 433 -7.95 -14.82 -18.31
C LEU A 433 -8.75 -13.60 -17.79
N ASP A 434 -8.46 -13.10 -16.58
CA ASP A 434 -9.04 -11.84 -16.06
C ASP A 434 -8.67 -10.63 -16.93
N GLN A 435 -7.39 -10.54 -17.32
CA GLN A 435 -6.92 -9.47 -18.18
C GLN A 435 -7.53 -9.54 -19.58
N LEU A 436 -7.75 -10.74 -20.11
CA LEU A 436 -8.39 -10.95 -21.41
C LEU A 436 -9.87 -10.52 -21.39
N ASP A 437 -10.61 -10.84 -20.31
CA ASP A 437 -11.98 -10.37 -20.11
C ASP A 437 -12.05 -8.83 -20.04
N GLN A 438 -11.12 -8.22 -19.29
CA GLN A 438 -11.05 -6.76 -19.16
C GLN A 438 -10.64 -6.07 -20.48
N ALA A 439 -9.74 -6.67 -21.26
CA ALA A 439 -9.33 -6.18 -22.56
C ALA A 439 -10.49 -6.26 -23.57
N ALA A 440 -11.22 -7.38 -23.59
CA ALA A 440 -12.40 -7.55 -24.44
C ALA A 440 -13.48 -6.51 -24.08
N SER A 441 -13.77 -6.30 -22.80
CA SER A 441 -14.71 -5.27 -22.33
C SER A 441 -14.29 -3.86 -22.75
N SER A 442 -13.02 -3.50 -22.57
CA SER A 442 -12.49 -2.20 -23.00
C SER A 442 -12.56 -2.01 -24.52
N ALA A 443 -12.24 -3.05 -25.29
CA ALA A 443 -12.32 -3.03 -26.75
C ALA A 443 -13.77 -2.83 -27.22
N ARG A 444 -14.74 -3.51 -26.60
CA ARG A 444 -16.17 -3.32 -26.89
C ARG A 444 -16.64 -1.90 -26.58
N GLN A 445 -16.21 -1.33 -25.45
CA GLN A 445 -16.52 0.07 -25.13
C GLN A 445 -15.93 1.05 -26.16
N ALA A 446 -14.69 0.82 -26.60
CA ALA A 446 -14.06 1.62 -27.64
C ALA A 446 -14.81 1.50 -28.97
N LEU A 447 -15.18 0.28 -29.38
CA LEU A 447 -15.97 0.02 -30.59
C LEU A 447 -17.35 0.70 -30.54
N SER A 448 -18.02 0.67 -29.38
CA SER A 448 -19.30 1.39 -29.18
C SER A 448 -19.14 2.90 -29.33
N ASN A 449 -18.07 3.48 -28.76
CA ASN A 449 -17.78 4.91 -28.91
C ASN A 449 -17.42 5.27 -30.36
N THR A 450 -16.67 4.40 -31.06
CA THR A 450 -16.34 4.57 -32.48
C THR A 450 -17.60 4.48 -33.34
N ASP A 451 -18.50 3.52 -33.10
CA ASP A 451 -19.77 3.43 -33.82
C ASP A 451 -20.63 4.69 -33.61
N ALA A 452 -20.70 5.21 -32.38
CA ALA A 452 -21.41 6.45 -32.07
C ALA A 452 -20.81 7.66 -32.83
N GLY A 453 -19.48 7.76 -32.91
CA GLY A 453 -18.79 8.79 -33.69
C GLY A 453 -19.03 8.66 -35.19
N LEU A 454 -19.00 7.44 -35.72
CA LEU A 454 -19.31 7.15 -37.12
C LEU A 454 -20.79 7.43 -37.44
N ALA A 455 -21.71 7.16 -36.51
CA ALA A 455 -23.11 7.52 -36.65
C ALA A 455 -23.30 9.04 -36.77
N GLN A 456 -22.61 9.81 -35.93
CA GLN A 456 -22.64 11.28 -36.01
C GLN A 456 -22.03 11.79 -37.32
N LEU A 457 -20.92 11.20 -37.77
CA LEU A 457 -20.32 11.53 -39.06
C LEU A 457 -21.27 11.22 -40.21
N GLN A 458 -21.93 10.06 -40.17
CA GLN A 458 -22.93 9.66 -41.15
C GLN A 458 -24.08 10.67 -41.24
N THR A 459 -24.63 11.11 -40.09
CA THR A 459 -25.66 12.15 -40.05
C THR A 459 -25.15 13.47 -40.64
N LYS A 460 -23.91 13.88 -40.33
CA LYS A 460 -23.33 15.10 -40.90
C LYS A 460 -23.08 15.00 -42.40
N LEU A 461 -22.70 13.83 -42.90
CA LEU A 461 -22.53 13.59 -44.33
C LEU A 461 -23.88 13.54 -45.06
N ASP A 462 -24.94 13.01 -44.44
CA ASP A 462 -26.31 13.11 -44.98
C ASP A 462 -26.76 14.58 -45.05
N THR A 463 -26.52 15.37 -44.00
CA THR A 463 -26.79 16.80 -43.99
C THR A 463 -25.96 17.51 -45.07
N LEU A 464 -24.66 17.25 -45.16
CA LEU A 464 -23.79 17.84 -46.17
C LEU A 464 -24.19 17.46 -47.60
N SER A 465 -24.60 16.21 -47.83
CA SER A 465 -25.12 15.77 -49.12
C SER A 465 -26.43 16.49 -49.46
N THR A 466 -27.30 16.69 -48.48
CA THR A 466 -28.55 17.45 -48.63
C THR A 466 -28.26 18.92 -48.94
N ASP A 467 -27.31 19.52 -48.21
CA ASP A 467 -26.87 20.90 -48.37
C ASP A 467 -26.16 21.12 -49.71
N LEU A 468 -25.31 20.18 -50.17
CA LEU A 468 -24.69 20.24 -51.51
C LEU A 468 -25.73 20.14 -52.61
N THR A 469 -26.79 19.35 -52.40
CA THR A 469 -27.90 19.25 -53.35
C THR A 469 -28.70 20.56 -53.38
N ALA A 470 -28.84 21.24 -52.24
CA ALA A 470 -29.42 22.58 -52.13
C ALA A 470 -28.49 23.69 -52.67
N LEU A 471 -27.18 23.50 -52.64
CA LEU A 471 -26.19 24.44 -53.18
C LEU A 471 -26.13 24.43 -54.72
N ALA A 472 -26.53 23.32 -55.35
CA ALA A 472 -26.70 23.22 -56.81
C ALA A 472 -27.90 24.02 -57.33
N ASP A 473 -28.75 24.52 -56.45
CA ASP A 473 -29.82 25.43 -56.83
C ASP A 473 -29.20 26.77 -57.27
N ALA A 474 -29.54 27.21 -58.49
CA ALA A 474 -28.78 28.19 -59.29
C ALA A 474 -28.62 29.60 -58.66
N ASN A 475 -29.26 29.86 -57.52
CA ASN A 475 -29.26 31.15 -56.85
C ASN A 475 -27.97 31.44 -56.05
N LEU A 476 -27.34 30.43 -55.45
CA LEU A 476 -26.19 30.65 -54.56
C LEU A 476 -24.87 30.78 -55.33
N LEU A 477 -24.78 30.12 -56.49
CA LEU A 477 -23.74 30.33 -57.50
C LEU A 477 -23.74 31.79 -57.98
N LYS A 478 -24.91 32.41 -58.14
CA LYS A 478 -25.04 33.84 -58.49
C LYS A 478 -24.58 34.78 -57.37
N GLU A 479 -24.69 34.37 -56.11
CA GLU A 479 -24.21 35.15 -54.96
C GLU A 479 -22.70 35.03 -54.75
N LEU A 480 -22.08 33.89 -55.08
CA LEU A 480 -20.63 33.66 -54.95
C LEU A 480 -19.79 34.36 -56.04
N PHE A 481 -20.34 34.60 -57.23
CA PHE A 481 -19.64 35.27 -58.35
C PHE A 481 -19.85 36.78 -58.41
N GLY A 482 -20.73 37.34 -57.57
CA GLY A 482 -21.18 38.72 -57.71
C GLY A 482 -21.84 38.99 -59.07
N ILE A 483 -22.44 40.17 -59.24
CA ILE A 483 -23.09 40.56 -60.51
C ILE A 483 -22.03 40.81 -61.62
N ASP A 484 -20.75 40.95 -61.25
CA ASP A 484 -19.65 41.37 -62.13
C ASP A 484 -18.64 40.26 -62.50
N GLY A 485 -18.77 39.04 -61.96
CA GLY A 485 -18.00 37.87 -62.40
C GLY A 485 -16.54 37.78 -61.93
N ASN A 486 -16.12 38.59 -60.95
CA ASN A 486 -14.78 38.51 -60.34
C ASN A 486 -14.86 38.04 -58.88
N LEU A 487 -13.98 37.12 -58.50
CA LEU A 487 -13.88 36.66 -57.12
C LEU A 487 -13.23 37.74 -56.22
N ASP A 488 -13.87 38.04 -55.09
CA ASP A 488 -13.34 38.93 -54.06
C ASP A 488 -12.16 38.25 -53.33
N THR A 489 -10.94 38.69 -53.69
CA THR A 489 -9.66 38.24 -53.15
C THR A 489 -9.57 38.36 -51.63
N GLU A 490 -10.22 39.36 -51.04
CA GLU A 490 -10.14 39.64 -49.61
C GLU A 490 -11.09 38.74 -48.82
N ALA A 491 -12.25 38.40 -49.38
CA ALA A 491 -13.18 37.43 -48.82
C ALA A 491 -12.63 35.98 -48.82
N ILE A 492 -11.93 35.57 -49.89
CA ILE A 492 -11.30 34.25 -49.99
C ILE A 492 -10.13 34.13 -49.02
N ALA A 493 -9.30 35.17 -48.91
CA ALA A 493 -8.23 35.21 -47.92
C ALA A 493 -8.80 35.10 -46.50
N LYS A 494 -9.90 35.80 -46.18
CA LYS A 494 -10.57 35.70 -44.88
C LYS A 494 -11.15 34.31 -44.59
N PHE A 495 -11.68 33.62 -45.61
CA PHE A 495 -12.21 32.27 -45.49
C PHE A 495 -11.11 31.21 -45.34
N MET A 496 -10.02 31.32 -46.11
CA MET A 496 -8.83 30.46 -46.00
C MET A 496 -8.04 30.70 -44.71
N LEU A 497 -8.13 31.91 -44.13
CA LEU A 497 -7.59 32.28 -42.82
C LEU A 497 -8.45 31.81 -41.65
N SER A 498 -9.53 31.07 -41.88
CA SER A 498 -10.40 30.58 -40.81
C SER A 498 -10.16 29.09 -40.49
N PRO A 499 -9.03 28.71 -39.83
CA PRO A 499 -9.05 27.48 -39.07
C PRO A 499 -9.98 27.76 -37.90
N THR A 500 -11.24 27.30 -37.97
CA THR A 500 -12.25 27.35 -36.90
C THR A 500 -12.07 28.53 -35.95
N VAL A 501 -12.73 29.66 -36.21
CA VAL A 501 -12.73 30.78 -35.26
C VAL A 501 -13.20 30.22 -33.91
N ILE A 502 -12.26 30.07 -32.97
CA ILE A 502 -12.58 29.61 -31.62
C ILE A 502 -13.33 30.78 -30.99
N ASP A 503 -14.66 30.72 -31.04
CA ASP A 503 -15.50 31.64 -30.28
C ASP A 503 -15.31 31.34 -28.79
N THR A 504 -14.41 32.12 -28.18
CA THR A 504 -13.97 31.88 -26.81
C THR A 504 -14.95 32.56 -25.87
N HIS A 505 -15.96 31.82 -25.41
CA HIS A 505 -16.82 32.27 -24.33
C HIS A 505 -16.14 32.01 -22.97
N THR A 506 -15.73 33.09 -22.30
CA THR A 506 -15.16 33.02 -20.95
C THR A 506 -16.28 32.90 -19.91
N LEU A 507 -16.43 31.73 -19.31
CA LEU A 507 -17.50 31.47 -18.34
C LEU A 507 -17.31 32.20 -16.99
N TYR A 508 -16.07 32.31 -16.52
CA TYR A 508 -15.72 32.98 -15.26
C TYR A 508 -14.48 33.85 -15.48
N SER A 509 -14.70 35.10 -15.90
CA SER A 509 -13.61 36.05 -16.13
C SER A 509 -12.99 36.51 -14.81
N ILE A 510 -11.66 36.52 -14.73
CA ILE A 510 -10.91 37.05 -13.59
C ILE A 510 -10.11 38.27 -14.07
N ASN A 511 -10.12 39.35 -13.29
CA ASN A 511 -9.51 40.63 -13.64
C ASN A 511 -7.98 40.62 -13.76
N ALA A 512 -7.29 39.73 -13.03
CA ALA A 512 -5.82 39.71 -12.97
C ALA A 512 -5.29 38.33 -12.54
N TYR A 513 -4.01 38.06 -12.85
CA TYR A 513 -3.32 36.85 -12.37
C TYR A 513 -3.19 36.86 -10.85
N GLY A 514 -2.96 38.03 -10.24
CA GLY A 514 -2.94 38.21 -8.79
C GLY A 514 -4.22 37.73 -8.12
N SER A 515 -5.39 38.06 -8.67
CA SER A 515 -6.69 37.59 -8.15
C SER A 515 -6.86 36.08 -8.25
N SER A 516 -6.29 35.45 -9.28
CA SER A 516 -6.31 33.99 -9.43
C SER A 516 -5.43 33.28 -8.39
N MET A 517 -4.34 33.93 -7.98
CA MET A 517 -3.36 33.42 -7.00
C MET A 517 -3.68 33.80 -5.55
N ALA A 518 -4.50 34.84 -5.34
CA ALA A 518 -4.91 35.31 -4.00
C ALA A 518 -5.41 34.18 -3.07
N PRO A 519 -6.23 33.20 -3.51
CA PRO A 519 -6.62 32.07 -2.67
C PRO A 519 -5.43 31.34 -2.03
N LEU A 520 -4.33 31.14 -2.73
CA LEU A 520 -3.15 30.46 -2.20
C LEU A 520 -2.47 31.32 -1.13
N PHE A 521 -2.25 32.61 -1.41
CA PHE A 521 -1.54 33.52 -0.52
C PHE A 521 -2.34 33.82 0.75
N ILE A 522 -3.66 33.99 0.64
CA ILE A 522 -4.56 34.12 1.79
C ILE A 522 -4.44 32.88 2.67
N ASN A 523 -4.48 31.68 2.10
CA ASN A 523 -4.39 30.44 2.88
C ASN A 523 -3.06 30.27 3.61
N LEU A 524 -1.94 30.58 2.96
CA LEU A 524 -0.61 30.57 3.57
C LEU A 524 -0.52 31.55 4.75
N SER A 525 -1.01 32.77 4.53
CA SER A 525 -1.07 33.82 5.54
C SER A 525 -1.91 33.41 6.76
N LEU A 526 -3.12 32.90 6.52
CA LEU A 526 -4.03 32.48 7.60
C LEU A 526 -3.47 31.29 8.38
N TRP A 527 -2.87 30.32 7.71
CA TRP A 527 -2.25 29.17 8.38
C TRP A 527 -1.08 29.58 9.26
N ALA A 528 -0.17 30.42 8.73
CA ALA A 528 0.97 30.93 9.47
C ALA A 528 0.50 31.73 10.69
N GLY A 529 -0.46 32.64 10.52
CA GLY A 529 -0.97 33.45 11.62
C GLY A 529 -1.71 32.63 12.67
N ALA A 530 -2.55 31.66 12.29
CA ALA A 530 -3.19 30.74 13.22
C ALA A 530 -2.18 29.91 14.04
N SER A 531 -1.08 29.49 13.39
CA SER A 531 0.02 28.76 14.02
C SER A 531 0.78 29.64 15.02
N CYS A 532 1.08 30.89 14.66
CA CYS A 532 1.71 31.87 15.55
C CYS A 532 0.81 32.22 16.75
N LEU A 533 -0.48 32.48 16.52
CA LEU A 533 -1.46 32.77 17.58
C LEU A 533 -1.48 31.69 18.65
N TRP A 534 -1.45 30.43 18.22
CA TRP A 534 -1.42 29.31 19.16
C TRP A 534 -0.04 29.17 19.85
N SER A 535 1.05 29.23 19.08
CA SER A 535 2.41 29.00 19.59
C SER A 535 2.87 30.06 20.59
N CYS A 536 2.46 31.32 20.41
CA CYS A 536 2.81 32.45 21.30
C CYS A 536 1.94 32.53 22.57
N SER A 537 0.85 31.77 22.67
CA SER A 537 -0.05 31.82 23.82
C SER A 537 0.54 31.07 25.02
N SER A 538 0.99 31.80 26.05
CA SER A 538 1.58 31.19 27.25
C SER A 538 0.54 30.45 28.11
N TRP A 539 0.86 29.22 28.50
CA TRP A 539 -0.04 28.29 29.20
C TRP A 539 -0.29 28.57 30.69
N LYS A 540 0.24 29.65 31.27
CA LYS A 540 0.16 29.88 32.73
C LYS A 540 -1.27 30.29 33.18
N PRO A 541 -1.94 29.53 34.07
CA PRO A 541 -3.15 29.99 34.75
C PRO A 541 -2.76 30.85 35.95
N THR A 542 -2.72 32.17 35.78
CA THR A 542 -2.15 33.12 36.76
C THR A 542 -3.00 33.35 38.03
N THR A 543 -4.04 32.55 38.34
CA THR A 543 -4.94 32.88 39.47
C THR A 543 -5.41 31.67 40.28
N LYS A 544 -5.25 31.75 41.61
CA LYS A 544 -5.67 30.74 42.60
C LYS A 544 -7.15 30.35 42.49
N ALA A 545 -8.02 31.27 42.04
CA ALA A 545 -9.47 31.07 41.92
C ALA A 545 -9.91 30.09 40.80
N LEU A 546 -9.02 29.72 39.87
CA LEU A 546 -9.32 28.81 38.75
C LEU A 546 -8.73 27.40 38.92
N LYS A 547 -8.09 27.12 40.06
CA LYS A 547 -7.54 25.79 40.38
C LYS A 547 -8.60 24.69 40.48
N THR A 548 -9.89 25.03 40.58
CA THR A 548 -11.01 24.10 40.76
C THR A 548 -11.77 23.76 39.46
N SER A 549 -11.46 24.42 38.33
CA SER A 549 -12.09 24.12 37.04
C SER A 549 -11.41 22.95 36.33
N PRO A 550 -12.16 22.06 35.64
CA PRO A 550 -11.58 21.01 34.81
C PRO A 550 -10.60 21.58 33.77
N PRO A 551 -9.41 20.96 33.56
CA PRO A 551 -8.42 21.43 32.60
C PRO A 551 -8.97 21.66 31.19
N ALA A 552 -9.94 20.85 30.76
CA ALA A 552 -10.61 20.98 29.47
C ALA A 552 -11.34 22.33 29.30
N ASN A 553 -11.96 22.86 30.36
CA ASN A 553 -12.70 24.12 30.29
C ASN A 553 -11.78 25.34 30.14
N ALA A 554 -10.58 25.28 30.71
CA ALA A 554 -9.59 26.35 30.58
C ALA A 554 -9.02 26.42 29.16
N ILE A 555 -8.81 25.25 28.54
CA ILE A 555 -8.28 25.15 27.18
C ILE A 555 -9.35 25.54 26.16
N GLY A 556 -10.57 25.02 26.31
CA GLY A 556 -11.69 25.42 25.46
C GLY A 556 -11.98 26.93 25.54
N GLY A 557 -11.84 27.54 26.73
CA GLY A 557 -12.01 28.99 26.89
C GLY A 557 -10.91 29.81 26.22
N ARG A 558 -9.66 29.33 26.21
CA ARG A 558 -8.56 29.99 25.51
C ARG A 558 -8.65 29.84 24.00
N TRP A 559 -8.98 28.64 23.54
CA TRP A 559 -9.27 28.40 22.12
C TRP A 559 -10.36 29.35 21.64
N LEU A 560 -11.44 29.54 22.42
CA LEU A 560 -12.53 30.45 22.04
C LEU A 560 -12.10 31.93 21.99
N LEU A 561 -11.20 32.37 22.87
CA LEU A 561 -10.62 33.71 22.78
C LEU A 561 -9.75 33.87 21.53
N LEU A 562 -8.86 32.90 21.26
CA LEU A 562 -8.00 32.91 20.08
C LEU A 562 -8.81 32.76 18.79
N ALA A 563 -9.95 32.07 18.82
CA ALA A 563 -10.87 31.94 17.69
C ALA A 563 -11.40 33.29 17.24
N ILE A 564 -11.75 34.17 18.19
CA ILE A 564 -12.17 35.54 17.88
C ILE A 564 -11.04 36.31 17.19
N ILE A 565 -9.81 36.22 17.73
CA ILE A 565 -8.64 36.89 17.16
C ILE A 565 -8.29 36.33 15.78
N ALA A 566 -8.37 35.02 15.59
CA ALA A 566 -8.14 34.37 14.31
C ALA A 566 -9.20 34.80 13.27
N MET A 567 -10.47 34.92 13.65
CA MET A 567 -11.50 35.46 12.77
C MET A 567 -11.21 36.92 12.39
N VAL A 568 -10.73 37.76 13.33
CA VAL A 568 -10.28 39.12 13.02
C VAL A 568 -9.09 39.11 12.05
N GLN A 569 -8.15 38.18 12.20
CA GLN A 569 -7.05 38.01 11.24
C GLN A 569 -7.58 37.62 9.84
N GLY A 570 -8.57 36.72 9.77
CA GLY A 570 -9.29 36.36 8.55
C GLY A 570 -9.96 37.55 7.86
N LEU A 571 -10.61 38.40 8.67
CA LEU A 571 -11.20 39.65 8.21
C LEU A 571 -10.13 40.62 7.67
N VAL A 572 -9.04 40.83 8.41
CA VAL A 572 -7.96 41.75 8.00
C VAL A 572 -7.33 41.27 6.71
N THR A 573 -6.94 39.99 6.59
CA THR A 573 -6.36 39.44 5.36
C THR A 573 -7.26 39.65 4.16
N THR A 574 -8.55 39.29 4.27
CA THR A 574 -9.50 39.41 3.15
C THR A 574 -9.83 40.85 2.80
N VAL A 575 -9.99 41.75 3.78
CA VAL A 575 -10.20 43.18 3.51
C VAL A 575 -8.98 43.80 2.83
N GLY A 576 -7.76 43.45 3.22
CA GLY A 576 -6.56 43.94 2.54
C GLY A 576 -6.47 43.47 1.08
N GLU A 577 -6.86 42.24 0.78
CA GLU A 577 -6.93 41.75 -0.61
C GLU A 577 -7.98 42.51 -1.45
N LEU A 578 -9.12 42.86 -0.85
CA LEU A 578 -10.13 43.71 -1.49
C LEU A 578 -9.58 45.11 -1.78
N ILE A 579 -8.77 45.68 -0.88
CA ILE A 579 -8.12 46.99 -1.08
C ILE A 579 -7.09 46.94 -2.22
N ILE A 580 -6.38 45.82 -2.37
CA ILE A 580 -5.42 45.60 -3.47
C ILE A 580 -6.13 45.48 -4.82
N GLY A 581 -7.44 45.18 -4.81
CA GLY A 581 -8.28 45.10 -6.00
C GLY A 581 -8.63 43.68 -6.43
N VAL A 582 -8.41 42.68 -5.57
CA VAL A 582 -8.76 41.28 -5.86
C VAL A 582 -10.26 41.19 -6.18
N GLN A 583 -10.58 40.62 -7.34
CA GLN A 583 -11.96 40.48 -7.79
C GLN A 583 -12.76 39.61 -6.81
N THR A 584 -13.98 40.01 -6.50
CA THR A 584 -14.93 39.17 -5.77
C THR A 584 -16.33 39.31 -6.37
N VAL A 585 -17.01 38.18 -6.60
CA VAL A 585 -18.41 38.17 -7.03
C VAL A 585 -19.33 38.50 -5.86
N ASN A 586 -18.99 38.00 -4.66
CA ASN A 586 -19.69 38.34 -3.43
C ASN A 586 -18.69 38.64 -2.32
N THR A 587 -18.53 39.93 -2.02
CA THR A 587 -17.60 40.45 -1.02
C THR A 587 -17.86 39.89 0.38
N LEU A 588 -19.13 39.75 0.77
CA LEU A 588 -19.49 39.25 2.09
C LEU A 588 -19.11 37.78 2.26
N MET A 589 -19.35 36.96 1.23
CA MET A 589 -18.98 35.54 1.25
C MET A 589 -17.46 35.33 1.20
N PHE A 590 -16.72 36.21 0.51
CA PHE A 590 -15.26 36.20 0.50
C PHE A 590 -14.69 36.46 1.91
N ILE A 591 -15.16 37.50 2.59
CA ILE A 591 -14.77 37.83 3.96
C ILE A 591 -15.14 36.70 4.93
N LEU A 592 -16.38 36.21 4.85
CA LEU A 592 -16.86 35.10 5.69
C LEU A 592 -15.99 33.85 5.50
N THR A 593 -15.62 33.54 4.25
CA THR A 593 -14.72 32.42 3.92
C THR A 593 -13.37 32.60 4.64
N GLY A 594 -12.75 33.78 4.61
CA GLY A 594 -11.50 34.03 5.33
C GLY A 594 -11.61 33.90 6.84
N MET A 595 -12.70 34.40 7.43
CA MET A 595 -12.95 34.26 8.88
C MET A 595 -13.09 32.80 9.30
N LEU A 596 -13.87 32.01 8.55
CA LEU A 596 -14.10 30.58 8.84
C LEU A 596 -12.85 29.74 8.58
N VAL A 597 -12.14 29.97 7.48
CA VAL A 597 -10.87 29.28 7.18
C VAL A 597 -9.83 29.52 8.27
N SER A 598 -9.72 30.76 8.77
CA SER A 598 -8.82 31.08 9.89
C SER A 598 -9.18 30.31 11.17
N LEU A 599 -10.47 30.15 11.46
CA LEU A 599 -10.95 29.32 12.58
C LEU A 599 -10.58 27.84 12.43
N VAL A 600 -10.68 27.31 11.20
CA VAL A 600 -10.33 25.92 10.89
C VAL A 600 -8.84 25.70 11.12
N TYR A 601 -7.99 26.58 10.60
CA TYR A 601 -6.54 26.50 10.78
C TYR A 601 -6.13 26.65 12.25
N LEU A 602 -6.79 27.52 13.01
CA LEU A 602 -6.58 27.60 14.45
C LEU A 602 -6.94 26.28 15.16
N SER A 603 -8.02 25.61 14.75
CA SER A 603 -8.45 24.34 15.33
C SER A 603 -7.45 23.21 15.06
N ILE A 604 -6.86 23.19 13.87
CA ILE A 604 -5.81 22.24 13.51
C ILE A 604 -4.52 22.54 14.31
N ALA A 605 -4.09 23.80 14.32
CA ALA A 605 -2.92 24.23 15.08
C ALA A 605 -3.07 23.93 16.58
N PHE A 606 -4.27 24.16 17.11
CA PHE A 606 -4.66 23.81 18.47
C PHE A 606 -4.49 22.32 18.75
N ALA A 607 -5.07 21.46 17.91
CA ALA A 607 -5.06 20.01 18.12
C ALA A 607 -3.63 19.46 18.13
N MET A 608 -2.83 19.86 17.14
CA MET A 608 -1.46 19.38 16.97
C MET A 608 -0.57 19.85 18.13
N SER A 609 -0.60 21.14 18.43
CA SER A 609 0.24 21.72 19.49
C SER A 609 -0.22 21.33 20.90
N THR A 610 -1.51 21.06 21.13
CA THR A 610 -1.99 20.62 22.45
C THR A 610 -1.72 19.15 22.70
N SER A 611 -1.79 18.33 21.64
CA SER A 611 -1.54 16.89 21.73
C SER A 611 -0.04 16.59 21.84
N PHE A 612 0.80 17.29 21.06
CA PHE A 612 2.22 16.98 20.90
C PHE A 612 3.19 18.10 21.36
N LEU A 613 2.69 19.20 21.95
CA LEU A 613 3.49 20.35 22.41
C LEU A 613 4.46 20.86 21.33
N HIS A 614 5.77 20.91 21.61
CA HIS A 614 6.79 21.41 20.70
C HIS A 614 6.92 20.58 19.41
N VAL A 615 6.73 19.26 19.48
CA VAL A 615 6.70 18.38 18.29
C VAL A 615 5.50 18.73 17.40
N GLY A 616 4.37 19.05 18.02
CA GLY A 616 3.16 19.51 17.31
C GLY A 616 3.37 20.81 16.55
N LYS A 617 4.09 21.77 17.14
CA LYS A 617 4.46 23.03 16.48
C LYS A 617 5.29 22.76 15.21
N GLY A 618 6.22 21.81 15.25
CA GLY A 618 7.00 21.38 14.08
C GLY A 618 6.15 20.69 13.00
N LEU A 619 5.21 19.82 13.39
CA LEU A 619 4.30 19.14 12.46
C LEU A 619 3.40 20.12 11.69
N ILE A 620 2.94 21.19 12.33
CA ILE A 620 2.14 22.24 11.67
C ILE A 620 2.95 22.94 10.56
N MET A 621 4.25 23.16 10.80
CA MET A 621 5.17 23.69 9.79
C MET A 621 5.43 22.66 8.68
N ALA A 622 5.61 21.38 9.00
CA ALA A 622 5.76 20.36 7.97
C ALA A 622 4.51 20.26 7.07
N LEU A 623 3.31 20.39 7.65
CA LEU A 623 2.05 20.37 6.93
C LEU A 623 1.89 21.55 5.95
N ILE A 624 2.45 22.73 6.23
CA ILE A 624 2.38 23.85 5.26
C ILE A 624 3.23 23.53 4.03
N ILE A 625 4.43 22.98 4.22
CA ILE A 625 5.40 22.69 3.15
C ILE A 625 4.82 21.69 2.14
N VAL A 626 4.17 20.63 2.62
CA VAL A 626 3.59 19.61 1.73
C VAL A 626 2.32 20.13 1.03
N GLN A 627 1.56 21.02 1.67
CA GLN A 627 0.32 21.54 1.11
C GLN A 627 0.52 22.55 -0.02
N VAL A 628 1.63 23.30 -0.06
CA VAL A 628 1.88 24.30 -1.12
C VAL A 628 1.83 23.69 -2.53
N PRO A 629 2.60 22.63 -2.86
CA PRO A 629 2.44 21.92 -4.13
C PRO A 629 1.23 20.99 -4.14
N GLY A 630 0.82 20.49 -2.97
CA GLY A 630 -0.15 19.41 -2.84
C GLY A 630 -1.62 19.82 -2.86
N ALA A 631 -1.97 21.10 -2.72
CA ALA A 631 -3.35 21.57 -2.56
C ALA A 631 -3.95 22.29 -3.79
N SER A 632 -3.33 22.13 -4.95
CA SER A 632 -3.75 22.74 -6.23
C SER A 632 -3.77 24.28 -6.28
N GLY A 633 -3.02 24.94 -5.40
CA GLY A 633 -2.91 26.40 -5.40
C GLY A 633 -2.11 26.93 -6.59
N LEU A 634 -0.95 26.33 -6.86
CA LEU A 634 -0.05 26.74 -7.95
C LEU A 634 -0.34 26.02 -9.27
N TYR A 635 -0.66 24.74 -9.19
CA TYR A 635 -0.83 23.87 -10.35
C TYR A 635 -2.13 23.07 -10.21
N PRO A 636 -2.78 22.69 -11.32
CA PRO A 636 -3.84 21.69 -11.29
C PRO A 636 -3.36 20.40 -10.63
N ILE A 637 -4.22 19.77 -9.81
CA ILE A 637 -3.80 18.57 -9.07
C ILE A 637 -3.53 17.39 -10.02
N GLU A 638 -4.17 17.39 -11.19
CA GLU A 638 -4.11 16.35 -12.21
C GLU A 638 -2.70 16.18 -12.78
N ILE A 639 -1.95 17.27 -12.89
CA ILE A 639 -0.57 17.27 -13.41
C ILE A 639 0.47 16.97 -12.32
N MET A 640 0.05 16.84 -11.06
CA MET A 640 0.94 16.52 -9.96
C MET A 640 1.23 15.00 -9.86
N PRO A 641 2.40 14.61 -9.33
CA PRO A 641 2.71 13.20 -9.07
C PRO A 641 1.64 12.49 -8.23
N ARG A 642 1.54 11.15 -8.38
CA ARG A 642 0.53 10.33 -7.68
C ARG A 642 0.52 10.53 -6.15
N PHE A 643 1.70 10.76 -5.54
CA PHE A 643 1.83 11.07 -4.11
C PHE A 643 0.98 12.27 -3.68
N PHE A 644 1.08 13.40 -4.37
CA PHE A 644 0.31 14.60 -4.05
C PHE A 644 -1.17 14.41 -4.36
N ARG A 645 -1.50 13.73 -5.46
CA ARG A 645 -2.89 13.38 -5.81
C ARG A 645 -3.58 12.52 -4.76
N ALA A 646 -2.86 11.59 -4.12
CA ALA A 646 -3.40 10.74 -3.06
C ALA A 646 -3.62 11.50 -1.74
N LEU A 647 -2.73 12.45 -1.40
CA LEU A 647 -2.86 13.25 -0.18
C LEU A 647 -3.81 14.45 -0.32
N TYR A 648 -4.06 14.90 -1.55
CA TYR A 648 -4.90 16.05 -1.88
C TYR A 648 -6.25 16.13 -1.15
N PRO A 649 -7.03 15.03 -0.97
CA PRO A 649 -8.31 15.08 -0.26
C PRO A 649 -8.17 15.34 1.24
N PHE A 650 -6.99 15.09 1.83
CA PHE A 650 -6.73 15.25 3.26
C PHE A 650 -6.17 16.64 3.61
N PHE A 651 -5.86 17.45 2.60
CA PHE A 651 -5.33 18.79 2.81
C PHE A 651 -6.44 19.83 2.98
N PRO A 652 -6.49 20.56 4.11
CA PRO A 652 -7.48 21.62 4.27
C PRO A 652 -7.28 22.77 3.28
N PHE A 653 -6.05 23.02 2.79
CA PHE A 653 -5.80 24.02 1.74
C PHE A 653 -6.60 23.75 0.45
N THR A 654 -6.85 22.48 0.13
CA THR A 654 -7.61 22.09 -1.06
C THR A 654 -9.00 22.71 -1.07
N TYR A 655 -9.70 22.61 0.07
CA TYR A 655 -11.09 23.04 0.19
C TYR A 655 -11.18 24.56 0.39
N SER A 656 -10.23 25.17 1.09
CA SER A 656 -10.21 26.62 1.28
C SER A 656 -9.87 27.36 0.00
N ILE A 657 -8.93 26.86 -0.81
CA ILE A 657 -8.63 27.41 -2.13
C ILE A 657 -9.86 27.32 -3.04
N LYS A 658 -10.56 26.18 -3.06
CA LYS A 658 -11.82 26.02 -3.79
C LYS A 658 -12.89 27.01 -3.33
N ALA A 659 -13.09 27.14 -2.02
CA ALA A 659 -14.06 28.09 -1.47
C ALA A 659 -13.75 29.55 -1.85
N PHE A 660 -12.48 29.96 -1.79
CA PHE A 660 -12.08 31.29 -2.24
C PHE A 660 -12.25 31.48 -3.76
N ARG A 661 -11.93 30.47 -4.58
CA ARG A 661 -12.15 30.52 -6.03
C ARG A 661 -13.62 30.75 -6.39
N GLU A 662 -14.55 30.11 -5.70
CA GLU A 662 -16.00 30.36 -5.90
C GLU A 662 -16.37 31.81 -5.57
N THR A 663 -15.80 32.38 -4.52
CA THR A 663 -16.09 33.78 -4.13
C THR A 663 -15.42 34.82 -5.05
N ILE A 664 -14.35 34.46 -5.76
CA ILE A 664 -13.59 35.33 -6.69
C ILE A 664 -14.12 35.21 -8.13
N GLY A 665 -14.23 33.98 -8.63
CA GLY A 665 -14.59 33.66 -10.01
C GLY A 665 -16.09 33.50 -10.25
N GLY A 666 -16.87 33.12 -9.23
CA GLY A 666 -18.31 32.90 -9.34
C GLY A 666 -18.75 31.58 -8.70
N PHE A 667 -20.00 31.56 -8.23
CA PHE A 667 -20.57 30.38 -7.57
C PHE A 667 -21.15 29.40 -8.58
N TYR A 668 -20.85 28.12 -8.42
CA TYR A 668 -21.48 27.03 -9.17
C TYR A 668 -22.14 26.02 -8.22
N GLY A 669 -23.44 25.82 -8.36
CA GLY A 669 -24.22 24.87 -7.55
C GLY A 669 -23.94 24.97 -6.04
N ASN A 670 -23.64 23.83 -5.41
CA ASN A 670 -23.31 23.74 -3.97
C ASN A 670 -21.80 23.60 -3.70
N HIS A 671 -20.92 23.97 -4.63
CA HIS A 671 -19.47 23.75 -4.50
C HIS A 671 -18.84 24.51 -3.32
N TRP A 672 -19.24 25.77 -3.11
CA TRP A 672 -18.83 26.54 -1.94
C TRP A 672 -19.32 25.90 -0.64
N LEU A 673 -20.59 25.49 -0.57
CA LEU A 673 -21.19 24.85 0.61
C LEU A 673 -20.49 23.53 0.95
N ASN A 674 -20.20 22.71 -0.05
CA ASN A 674 -19.47 21.44 0.13
C ASN A 674 -18.06 21.68 0.67
N SER A 675 -17.33 22.64 0.07
CA SER A 675 -15.97 22.98 0.49
C SER A 675 -15.95 23.54 1.93
N MET A 676 -16.87 24.43 2.25
CA MET A 676 -17.01 25.00 3.59
C MET A 676 -17.46 23.95 4.61
N GLY A 677 -18.38 23.05 4.25
CA GLY A 677 -18.83 21.96 5.10
C GLY A 677 -17.70 21.01 5.49
N VAL A 678 -16.85 20.63 4.54
CA VAL A 678 -15.66 19.81 4.82
C VAL A 678 -14.67 20.57 5.72
N LEU A 679 -14.42 21.86 5.46
CA LEU A 679 -13.54 22.67 6.32
C LEU A 679 -14.07 22.77 7.76
N LEU A 680 -15.36 23.00 7.94
CA LEU A 680 -15.97 23.03 9.27
C LEU A 680 -15.89 21.66 9.96
N LEU A 681 -16.01 20.56 9.21
CA LEU A 681 -15.74 19.23 9.74
C LEU A 681 -14.29 19.09 10.24
N PHE A 682 -13.30 19.60 9.50
CA PHE A 682 -11.91 19.68 9.98
C PHE A 682 -11.82 20.43 11.31
N ALA A 683 -12.46 21.60 11.42
CA ALA A 683 -12.44 22.38 12.66
C ALA A 683 -12.99 21.58 13.85
N VAL A 684 -14.15 20.94 13.66
CA VAL A 684 -14.81 20.13 14.70
C VAL A 684 -13.96 18.92 15.09
N VAL A 685 -13.50 18.13 14.12
CA VAL A 685 -12.71 16.92 14.36
C VAL A 685 -11.41 17.25 15.09
N PHE A 686 -10.64 18.23 14.60
CA PHE A 686 -9.37 18.58 15.21
C PHE A 686 -9.56 19.22 16.60
N PHE A 687 -10.59 20.04 16.79
CA PHE A 687 -10.91 20.57 18.11
C PHE A 687 -11.15 19.45 19.15
N PHE A 688 -11.97 18.45 18.82
CA PHE A 688 -12.21 17.33 19.74
C PHE A 688 -10.99 16.45 19.90
N LEU A 689 -10.24 16.19 18.82
CA LEU A 689 -9.01 15.41 18.83
C LEU A 689 -7.97 16.01 19.79
N GLY A 690 -7.81 17.35 19.78
CA GLY A 690 -6.96 18.08 20.72
C GLY A 690 -7.35 17.94 22.19
N LEU A 691 -8.65 17.77 22.48
CA LEU A 691 -9.15 17.57 23.85
C LEU A 691 -9.03 16.11 24.32
N VAL A 692 -9.29 15.15 23.43
CA VAL A 692 -9.37 13.71 23.73
C VAL A 692 -7.99 13.05 23.79
N ILE A 693 -7.09 13.38 22.86
CA ILE A 693 -5.77 12.73 22.77
C ILE A 693 -4.83 13.18 23.89
N ARG A 694 -4.95 14.43 24.31
CA ARG A 694 -4.10 15.07 25.34
C ARG A 694 -3.88 14.24 26.63
N PRO A 695 -4.90 13.69 27.32
CA PRO A 695 -4.68 12.86 28.52
C PRO A 695 -3.83 11.61 28.26
N TYR A 696 -3.91 11.03 27.06
CA TYR A 696 -3.13 9.83 26.72
C TYR A 696 -1.66 10.15 26.47
N LEU A 697 -1.37 11.32 25.89
CA LEU A 697 0.00 11.77 25.61
C LEU A 697 0.65 12.52 26.78
N THR A 698 0.03 12.58 27.96
CA THR A 698 0.52 13.39 29.09
C THR A 698 1.89 12.90 29.60
N ASN A 699 2.11 11.59 29.65
CA ASN A 699 3.39 11.03 30.12
C ASN A 699 4.52 11.29 29.12
N LEU A 700 4.20 11.15 27.83
CA LEU A 700 5.13 11.42 26.74
C LEU A 700 5.52 12.90 26.68
N ASN A 701 4.53 13.79 26.77
CA ASN A 701 4.74 15.23 26.78
C ASN A 701 5.56 15.68 28.00
N ARG A 702 5.43 15.00 29.15
CA ARG A 702 6.26 15.27 30.33
C ARG A 702 7.72 14.91 30.09
N LEU A 703 7.97 13.77 29.44
CA LEU A 703 9.31 13.34 29.07
C LEU A 703 9.96 14.34 28.11
N PHE A 704 9.29 14.70 27.01
CA PHE A 704 9.81 15.69 26.07
C PHE A 704 10.09 17.04 26.73
N ALA A 705 9.20 17.48 27.63
CA ALA A 705 9.40 18.72 28.35
C ALA A 705 10.64 18.65 29.26
N ARG A 706 10.89 17.52 29.93
CA ARG A 706 12.10 17.31 30.73
C ARG A 706 13.37 17.35 29.86
N GLU A 707 13.40 16.61 28.76
CA GLU A 707 14.56 16.58 27.85
C GLU A 707 14.85 17.95 27.21
N ILE A 708 13.81 18.68 26.81
CA ILE A 708 13.96 20.06 26.30
C ILE A 708 14.53 20.98 27.38
N LYS A 709 14.11 20.81 28.63
CA LYS A 709 14.66 21.57 29.77
C LYS A 709 16.13 21.23 30.03
N GLU A 710 16.52 19.97 29.88
CA GLU A 710 17.91 19.53 30.05
C GLU A 710 18.80 19.99 28.89
N GLY A 711 18.26 20.14 27.69
CA GLY A 711 18.99 20.59 26.49
C GLY A 711 19.20 22.11 26.36
N ASP A 712 18.51 22.94 27.14
CA ASP A 712 18.56 24.43 27.19
C ASP A 712 18.49 25.20 25.85
N MET A 713 18.31 24.52 24.72
CA MET A 713 18.25 25.14 23.38
C MET A 713 16.88 25.72 23.03
N ILE A 714 15.80 25.31 23.71
CA ILE A 714 14.42 25.70 23.39
C ILE A 714 13.69 26.11 24.67
N ALA A 715 12.91 27.19 24.59
CA ALA A 715 12.11 27.69 25.70
C ALA A 715 11.18 26.58 26.25
N TYR A 716 11.39 26.20 27.51
CA TYR A 716 10.67 25.14 28.20
C TYR A 716 9.29 25.61 28.72
N GLU A 717 8.25 24.82 28.42
CA GLU A 717 6.90 25.01 28.97
C GLU A 717 6.59 23.94 30.04
N PRO A 718 6.46 24.29 31.35
CA PRO A 718 6.19 23.30 32.39
C PRO A 718 4.79 22.69 32.27
N MET A 719 4.73 21.36 32.16
CA MET A 719 3.48 20.58 32.18
C MET A 719 2.83 20.60 33.58
N GLN A 720 1.62 21.16 33.68
CA GLN A 720 0.90 21.35 34.95
C GLN A 720 -0.10 20.24 35.31
N MET A 721 -0.17 19.14 34.55
CA MET A 721 -1.06 18.02 34.90
C MET A 721 -0.34 17.01 35.80
N PRO A 722 -0.95 16.56 36.92
CA PRO A 722 -0.43 15.42 37.66
C PRO A 722 -0.60 14.18 36.79
N GLY A 723 0.47 13.80 36.08
CA GLY A 723 0.55 12.49 35.44
C GLY A 723 0.52 11.40 36.51
N ARG A 724 0.05 10.20 36.15
CA ARG A 724 0.16 9.02 37.02
C ARG A 724 1.65 8.72 37.16
N GLU A 725 2.24 9.09 38.29
CA GLU A 725 3.69 8.98 38.49
C GLU A 725 4.11 7.51 38.55
N PHE A 726 3.25 6.63 39.09
CA PHE A 726 3.49 5.19 39.16
C PHE A 726 2.24 4.40 38.76
N ARG A 727 2.42 3.17 38.24
CA ARG A 727 1.27 2.27 38.07
C ARG A 727 0.88 1.73 39.46
N ILE A 728 -0.38 1.92 39.87
CA ILE A 728 -0.98 1.25 41.06
C ILE A 728 -0.54 -0.20 41.24
N SER A 729 -0.45 -1.02 40.17
CA SER A 729 0.05 -2.40 40.28
C SER A 729 1.50 -2.50 40.76
N GLN A 730 2.38 -1.58 40.35
CA GLN A 730 3.77 -1.49 40.81
C GLN A 730 3.87 -1.02 42.26
N ALA A 731 3.01 -0.07 42.65
CA ALA A 731 2.94 0.40 44.03
C ALA A 731 2.39 -0.67 44.99
N ILE A 732 1.42 -1.49 44.54
CA ILE A 732 0.93 -2.65 45.30
C ILE A 732 1.99 -3.75 45.37
N ALA A 733 2.65 -4.07 44.26
CA ALA A 733 3.71 -5.06 44.23
C ALA A 733 4.86 -4.70 45.19
N MET A 734 5.24 -3.42 45.24
CA MET A 734 6.28 -2.98 46.16
C MET A 734 5.84 -2.97 47.63
N LEU A 735 4.57 -2.65 47.93
CA LEU A 735 4.02 -2.78 49.29
C LEU A 735 3.82 -4.23 49.74
N ALA A 736 3.71 -5.18 48.80
CA ALA A 736 3.54 -6.59 49.09
C ALA A 736 4.88 -7.29 49.42
N ASN A 737 5.94 -7.01 48.65
CA ASN A 737 7.29 -7.50 48.92
C ASN A 737 8.36 -6.52 48.45
N LYS A 738 8.92 -5.75 49.39
CA LYS A 738 9.83 -4.63 49.09
C LYS A 738 11.19 -5.09 48.56
N ASP A 739 11.76 -6.13 49.17
CA ASP A 739 13.10 -6.60 48.86
C ASP A 739 13.14 -7.30 47.49
N GLU A 740 12.16 -8.18 47.23
CA GLU A 740 12.03 -8.87 45.94
C GLU A 740 11.73 -7.89 44.79
N TYR A 741 10.86 -6.90 45.03
CA TYR A 741 10.57 -5.86 44.04
C TYR A 741 11.80 -5.01 43.73
N ARG A 742 12.57 -4.63 44.75
CA ARG A 742 13.78 -3.82 44.60
C ARG A 742 14.86 -4.58 43.82
N GLU A 743 15.14 -5.82 44.17
CA GLU A 743 16.13 -6.65 43.48
C GLU A 743 15.73 -6.95 42.02
N ALA A 744 14.45 -7.19 41.76
CA ALA A 744 13.93 -7.41 40.39
C ALA A 744 14.04 -6.15 39.50
N ILE A 745 13.83 -4.96 40.08
CA ILE A 745 13.90 -3.69 39.35
C ILE A 745 15.34 -3.21 39.19
N GLU A 746 16.21 -3.38 40.19
CA GLU A 746 17.64 -3.05 40.10
C GLU A 746 18.35 -3.91 39.05
N ARG A 747 18.04 -5.22 38.96
CA ARG A 747 18.53 -6.09 37.87
C ARG A 747 18.10 -5.59 36.49
N LYS A 748 16.80 -5.29 36.32
CA LYS A 748 16.27 -4.75 35.06
C LYS A 748 16.87 -3.39 34.69
N ALA A 749 17.13 -2.54 35.68
CA ALA A 749 17.76 -1.24 35.49
C ALA A 749 19.21 -1.40 35.02
N ALA A 750 20.00 -2.25 35.67
CA ALA A 750 21.38 -2.52 35.30
C ALA A 750 21.51 -3.11 33.88
N GLU A 751 20.65 -4.06 33.51
CA GLU A 751 20.63 -4.64 32.16
C GLU A 751 20.29 -3.60 31.09
N PHE A 752 19.32 -2.71 31.36
CA PHE A 752 18.93 -1.67 30.43
C PHE A 752 19.97 -0.54 30.35
N GLU A 753 20.55 -0.12 31.47
CA GLU A 753 21.55 0.95 31.53
C GLU A 753 22.84 0.59 30.77
N HIS A 754 23.23 -0.69 30.77
CA HIS A 754 24.34 -1.18 29.95
C HIS A 754 24.03 -1.15 28.44
N ARG A 755 22.79 -1.47 28.04
CA ARG A 755 22.36 -1.52 26.61
C ARG A 755 21.93 -0.16 26.05
N TYR A 756 21.44 0.75 26.88
CA TYR A 756 20.90 2.05 26.49
C TYR A 756 21.88 2.89 25.63
N PRO A 757 23.16 3.10 26.01
CA PRO A 757 24.07 3.89 25.18
C PRO A 757 24.35 3.24 23.82
N GLN A 758 24.35 1.91 23.74
CA GLN A 758 24.52 1.18 22.49
C GLN A 758 23.29 1.33 21.59
N LEU A 759 22.09 1.16 22.14
CA LEU A 759 20.83 1.34 21.41
C LEU A 759 20.64 2.78 20.92
N LYS A 760 20.98 3.78 21.74
CA LYS A 760 20.93 5.19 21.37
C LYS A 760 21.91 5.51 20.24
N ARG A 761 23.16 5.02 20.32
CA ARG A 761 24.15 5.17 19.25
C ARG A 761 23.71 4.46 17.97
N ALA A 762 23.20 3.24 18.07
CA ALA A 762 22.69 2.48 16.93
C ALA A 762 21.51 3.20 16.26
N ALA A 763 20.56 3.73 17.03
CA ALA A 763 19.45 4.52 16.50
C ALA A 763 19.93 5.82 15.83
N PHE A 764 20.92 6.52 16.39
CA PHE A 764 21.48 7.72 15.78
C PHE A 764 22.23 7.41 14.46
N ILE A 765 23.05 6.36 14.46
CA ILE A 765 23.76 5.88 13.27
C ILE A 765 22.75 5.45 12.20
N ALA A 766 21.76 4.63 12.54
CA ALA A 766 20.72 4.20 11.61
C ALA A 766 19.87 5.39 11.10
N GLY A 767 19.65 6.39 11.95
CA GLY A 767 18.98 7.64 11.62
C GLY A 767 19.74 8.52 10.61
N LEU A 768 21.05 8.29 10.39
CA LEU A 768 21.85 9.01 9.40
C LEU A 768 22.27 8.13 8.22
N VAL A 769 22.68 6.90 8.48
CA VAL A 769 23.21 5.97 7.48
C VAL A 769 22.11 5.47 6.55
N VAL A 770 20.94 5.07 7.08
CA VAL A 770 19.84 4.57 6.22
C VAL A 770 19.34 5.66 5.27
N PRO A 771 19.08 6.91 5.72
CA PRO A 771 18.91 8.06 4.83
C PRO A 771 19.96 8.22 3.75
N ALA A 772 21.24 8.18 4.12
CA ALA A 772 22.33 8.38 3.17
C ALA A 772 22.40 7.26 2.13
N VAL A 773 22.22 6.01 2.56
CA VAL A 773 22.17 4.84 1.66
C VAL A 773 20.97 4.93 0.73
N LEU A 774 19.76 5.22 1.24
CA LEU A 774 18.58 5.41 0.40
C LEU A 774 18.81 6.55 -0.60
N ALA A 775 19.37 7.68 -0.18
CA ALA A 775 19.66 8.80 -1.06
C ALA A 775 20.63 8.41 -2.19
N ILE A 776 21.71 7.65 -1.88
CA ILE A 776 22.68 7.19 -2.89
C ILE A 776 22.04 6.16 -3.82
N THR A 777 21.38 5.12 -3.28
CA THR A 777 20.75 4.07 -4.09
C THR A 777 19.69 4.64 -5.02
N PHE A 778 18.86 5.56 -4.54
CA PHE A 778 17.81 6.17 -5.35
C PHE A 778 18.32 7.28 -6.27
N SER A 779 19.46 7.92 -5.97
CA SER A 779 20.15 8.80 -6.93
C SER A 779 20.64 8.03 -8.17
N LEU A 780 20.89 6.73 -8.06
CA LEU A 780 21.33 5.87 -9.15
C LEU A 780 20.17 5.20 -9.91
N THR A 781 18.93 5.33 -9.41
CA THR A 781 17.75 4.66 -9.99
C THR A 781 16.76 5.70 -10.55
N THR A 782 16.69 5.83 -11.87
CA THR A 782 15.72 6.73 -12.54
C THR A 782 14.30 6.17 -12.42
N GLY A 783 13.36 6.97 -11.88
CA GLY A 783 11.92 6.63 -11.85
C GLY A 783 11.32 6.25 -10.48
N THR A 784 12.13 6.12 -9.41
CA THR A 784 11.64 5.76 -8.06
C THR A 784 11.82 6.85 -7.00
N MET A 785 12.24 8.07 -7.37
CA MET A 785 12.50 9.18 -6.44
C MET A 785 11.33 9.51 -5.50
N LEU A 786 10.08 9.36 -5.95
CA LEU A 786 8.91 9.57 -5.09
C LEU A 786 8.74 8.47 -4.03
N ILE A 787 9.04 7.22 -4.39
CA ILE A 787 9.03 6.09 -3.45
C ILE A 787 10.18 6.24 -2.46
N ALA A 788 11.34 6.70 -2.94
CA ALA A 788 12.49 7.03 -2.12
C ALA A 788 12.14 8.07 -1.05
N LEU A 789 11.52 9.17 -1.46
CA LEU A 789 11.16 10.27 -0.58
C LEU A 789 10.07 9.86 0.42
N ALA A 790 9.10 9.05 -0.02
CA ALA A 790 8.10 8.45 0.87
C ALA A 790 8.72 7.47 1.88
N ALA A 791 9.61 6.58 1.44
CA ALA A 791 10.33 5.64 2.30
C ALA A 791 11.22 6.40 3.30
N TRP A 792 11.84 7.49 2.86
CA TRP A 792 12.67 8.34 3.69
C TRP A 792 11.84 9.03 4.78
N PHE A 793 10.66 9.53 4.43
CA PHE A 793 9.71 10.12 5.36
C PHE A 793 9.20 9.09 6.37
N VAL A 794 8.84 7.88 5.93
CA VAL A 794 8.42 6.78 6.82
C VAL A 794 9.55 6.39 7.77
N TRP A 795 10.79 6.26 7.27
CA TRP A 795 11.96 5.94 8.08
C TRP A 795 12.21 6.99 9.17
N PHE A 796 12.02 8.27 8.86
CA PHE A 796 12.10 9.33 9.84
C PHE A 796 11.08 9.13 10.99
N PHE A 797 9.83 8.77 10.69
CA PHE A 797 8.86 8.45 11.75
C PHE A 797 9.22 7.19 12.53
N VAL A 798 9.77 6.16 11.87
CA VAL A 798 10.24 4.94 12.53
C VAL A 798 11.35 5.27 13.52
N ILE A 799 12.37 6.04 13.12
CA ILE A 799 13.49 6.35 14.01
C ILE A 799 13.07 7.25 15.18
N VAL A 800 12.20 8.23 14.93
CA VAL A 800 11.60 9.04 15.99
C VAL A 800 10.83 8.16 16.98
N THR A 801 10.03 7.20 16.48
CA THR A 801 9.27 6.27 17.33
C THR A 801 10.18 5.35 18.15
N VAL A 802 11.27 4.85 17.57
CA VAL A 802 12.26 4.02 18.27
C VAL A 802 12.95 4.82 19.38
N LEU A 803 13.45 6.02 19.07
CA LEU A 803 14.09 6.89 20.06
C LEU A 803 13.13 7.27 21.19
N MET A 804 11.89 7.58 20.83
CA MET A 804 10.82 7.90 21.78
C MET A 804 10.47 6.71 22.68
N THR A 805 10.42 5.49 22.13
CA THR A 805 10.17 4.27 22.90
C THR A 805 11.33 3.95 23.84
N LEU A 806 12.58 4.11 23.38
CA LEU A 806 13.77 3.95 24.20
C LEU A 806 13.76 4.91 25.38
N GLU A 807 13.47 6.19 25.15
CA GLU A 807 13.43 7.20 26.21
C GLU A 807 12.26 6.97 27.17
N MET A 808 11.07 6.62 26.66
CA MET A 808 9.92 6.27 27.51
C MET A 808 10.22 5.05 28.40
N THR A 809 11.01 4.10 27.90
CA THR A 809 11.43 2.91 28.66
C THR A 809 12.43 3.29 29.76
N ARG A 810 13.42 4.13 29.43
CA ARG A 810 14.39 4.68 30.39
C ARG A 810 13.69 5.42 31.53
N ASP A 811 12.83 6.37 31.19
CA ASP A 811 12.04 7.16 32.13
C ASP A 811 11.07 6.27 32.96
N SER A 812 10.58 5.16 32.40
CA SER A 812 9.79 4.17 33.15
C SER A 812 10.62 3.38 34.16
N ILE A 813 11.85 3.01 33.83
CA ILE A 813 12.77 2.28 34.73
C ILE A 813 13.26 3.20 35.84
N GLU A 814 13.68 4.43 35.54
CA GLU A 814 14.09 5.44 36.53
C GLU A 814 12.99 5.67 37.59
N ARG A 815 11.72 5.73 37.15
CA ARG A 815 10.57 5.82 38.07
C ARG A 815 10.42 4.58 38.94
N GLN A 816 10.55 3.37 38.38
CA GLN A 816 10.42 2.14 39.17
C GLN A 816 11.52 2.01 40.24
N VAL A 817 12.76 2.41 39.90
CA VAL A 817 13.88 2.49 40.86
C VAL A 817 13.59 3.52 41.94
N ARG A 818 13.13 4.73 41.57
CA ARG A 818 12.72 5.76 42.54
C ARG A 818 11.62 5.27 43.47
N LEU A 819 10.62 4.54 42.95
CA LEU A 819 9.55 3.95 43.76
C LEU A 819 10.12 3.00 44.83
N GLY A 820 11.11 2.16 44.50
CA GLY A 820 11.78 1.27 45.47
C GLY A 820 12.55 1.98 46.59
N THR A 821 12.93 3.25 46.39
CA THR A 821 13.62 4.07 47.41
C THR A 821 12.68 4.84 48.36
N LEU A 822 11.36 4.83 48.11
CA LEU A 822 10.40 5.54 48.95
C LEU A 822 10.06 4.77 50.24
N SER A 823 9.67 5.50 51.28
CA SER A 823 9.14 4.91 52.51
C SER A 823 7.69 4.43 52.33
N ASP A 824 7.32 3.38 53.04
CA ASP A 824 5.98 2.75 53.01
C ASP A 824 4.86 3.78 53.25
N GLU A 825 5.04 4.70 54.20
CA GLU A 825 4.17 5.86 54.43
C GLU A 825 4.02 6.75 53.18
N SER A 826 5.11 7.06 52.48
CA SER A 826 5.09 7.89 51.26
C SER A 826 4.32 7.22 50.13
N ILE A 827 4.47 5.90 49.96
CA ILE A 827 3.77 5.13 48.92
C ILE A 827 2.28 5.01 49.25
N ARG A 828 1.93 4.78 50.51
CA ARG A 828 0.55 4.80 51.00
C ARG A 828 -0.08 6.17 50.82
N GLU A 829 0.66 7.27 51.05
CA GLU A 829 0.19 8.62 50.81
C GLU A 829 -0.10 8.86 49.31
N ILE A 830 0.81 8.45 48.42
CA ILE A 830 0.64 8.53 46.96
C ILE A 830 -0.58 7.73 46.50
N LEU A 831 -0.73 6.48 46.94
CA LEU A 831 -1.89 5.63 46.63
C LEU A 831 -3.20 6.22 47.18
N SER A 832 -3.17 6.80 48.39
CA SER A 832 -4.35 7.43 48.98
C SER A 832 -4.78 8.69 48.23
N LYS A 833 -3.83 9.52 47.76
CA LYS A 833 -4.09 10.69 46.91
C LYS A 833 -4.70 10.26 45.58
N GLU A 834 -4.17 9.19 44.99
CA GLU A 834 -4.62 8.66 43.71
C GLU A 834 -6.03 8.03 43.81
N TYR A 835 -6.28 7.25 44.86
CA TYR A 835 -7.60 6.70 45.21
C TYR A 835 -8.63 7.80 45.48
N LYS A 836 -8.27 8.83 46.29
CA LYS A 836 -9.14 10.00 46.53
C LYS A 836 -9.45 10.76 45.25
N SER A 837 -8.50 10.88 44.32
CA SER A 837 -8.73 11.54 43.02
C SER A 837 -9.67 10.73 42.12
N SER A 838 -9.49 9.41 42.07
CA SER A 838 -10.31 8.48 41.28
C SER A 838 -11.73 8.38 41.81
N SER A 839 -11.88 8.31 43.15
CA SER A 839 -13.16 8.36 43.86
C SER A 839 -13.90 9.68 43.63
N LYS A 840 -13.20 10.84 43.68
CA LYS A 840 -13.80 12.14 43.30
C LYS A 840 -14.29 12.16 41.86
N ARG A 841 -13.55 11.56 40.93
CA ARG A 841 -13.90 11.48 39.50
C ARG A 841 -15.14 10.59 39.29
N LYS A 842 -15.18 9.40 39.91
CA LYS A 842 -16.36 8.51 39.91
C LYS A 842 -17.58 9.17 40.56
N ARG A 843 -17.41 9.85 41.70
CA ARG A 843 -18.48 10.56 42.41
C ARG A 843 -19.02 11.76 41.62
N ASN A 844 -18.19 12.44 40.83
CA ASN A 844 -18.63 13.50 39.91
C ASN A 844 -19.37 12.94 38.68
N ILE A 845 -18.99 11.77 38.17
CA ILE A 845 -19.72 11.06 37.11
C ILE A 845 -21.08 10.56 37.62
N TYR A 846 -21.12 9.97 38.83
CA TYR A 846 -22.37 9.57 39.50
C TYR A 846 -23.27 10.77 39.83
N ARG A 847 -22.71 11.92 40.25
CA ARG A 847 -23.49 13.16 40.45
C ARG A 847 -24.00 13.76 39.13
N ALA A 848 -23.27 13.65 38.03
CA ALA A 848 -23.75 14.06 36.71
C ALA A 848 -24.82 13.11 36.16
N GLY A 849 -24.78 11.82 36.52
CA GLY A 849 -25.85 10.86 36.27
C GLY A 849 -27.09 11.11 37.13
N ASN A 850 -26.95 11.33 38.43
CA ASN A 850 -28.07 11.58 39.34
C ASN A 850 -28.68 12.97 39.20
N ALA A 851 -27.94 13.99 38.76
CA ALA A 851 -28.52 15.30 38.43
C ALA A 851 -29.50 15.25 37.23
N LYS A 852 -29.47 14.17 36.44
CA LYS A 852 -30.49 13.87 35.43
C LYS A 852 -31.67 13.04 35.97
N HIS A 853 -31.65 12.59 37.22
CA HIS A 853 -32.70 11.76 37.83
C HIS A 853 -33.30 12.34 39.13
N SER A 854 -32.75 13.44 39.68
CA SER A 854 -33.24 14.09 40.90
C SER A 854 -33.82 15.50 40.70
N ALA A 855 -34.14 15.89 39.46
CA ALA A 855 -35.01 17.05 39.23
C ALA A 855 -36.46 16.59 39.46
N SER A 856 -37.00 16.91 40.64
CA SER A 856 -38.41 16.67 41.01
C SER A 856 -39.36 17.32 39.99
N PRO A 857 -40.42 16.62 39.51
CA PRO A 857 -41.40 17.12 38.54
C PRO A 857 -42.47 18.03 39.19
N SER A 858 -42.06 18.95 40.07
CA SER A 858 -42.98 19.81 40.83
C SER A 858 -42.82 21.30 40.53
N ARG A 859 -41.96 21.67 39.57
CA ARG A 859 -41.88 23.05 39.05
C ARG A 859 -42.37 23.17 37.60
N ASP A 860 -42.21 22.11 36.80
CA ASP A 860 -42.64 22.11 35.39
C ASP A 860 -44.17 22.00 35.21
N ILE A 861 -44.94 21.55 36.20
CA ILE A 861 -46.41 21.47 36.08
C ILE A 861 -47.08 22.84 36.24
N ALA A 862 -46.49 23.76 37.01
CA ALA A 862 -47.01 25.13 37.14
C ALA A 862 -46.59 26.03 35.97
N GLU A 863 -45.46 25.73 35.32
CA GLU A 863 -44.99 26.47 34.15
C GLU A 863 -45.66 25.95 32.86
N LEU A 864 -45.88 24.63 32.73
CA LEU A 864 -46.68 24.05 31.65
C LEU A 864 -48.17 24.42 31.74
N ALA A 865 -48.73 24.60 32.94
CA ALA A 865 -50.11 25.09 33.08
C ALA A 865 -50.29 26.56 32.61
N ASN A 866 -49.23 27.37 32.67
CA ASN A 866 -49.27 28.76 32.19
C ASN A 866 -48.94 28.88 30.69
N GLU A 867 -48.18 27.92 30.13
CA GLU A 867 -47.86 27.87 28.70
C GLU A 867 -49.03 27.31 27.86
N PHE A 868 -49.87 26.42 28.42
CA PHE A 868 -51.12 25.96 27.80
C PHE A 868 -52.26 26.97 27.87
N ALA A 869 -52.23 27.95 28.79
CA ALA A 869 -53.22 29.04 28.83
C ALA A 869 -52.87 30.20 27.87
N GLY A 870 -51.61 30.31 27.41
CA GLY A 870 -51.15 31.33 26.47
C GLY A 870 -51.32 30.95 25.00
N THR A 871 -51.39 29.66 24.67
CA THR A 871 -51.44 29.16 23.28
C THR A 871 -52.85 29.18 22.68
N GLU A 872 -53.91 29.06 23.47
CA GLU A 872 -55.30 29.20 22.97
C GLU A 872 -55.68 30.66 22.64
N ARG A 873 -55.04 31.66 23.26
CA ARG A 873 -55.26 33.08 22.91
C ARG A 873 -54.51 33.53 21.65
N HIS A 874 -53.49 32.81 21.22
CA HIS A 874 -52.73 33.18 20.01
C HIS A 874 -53.25 32.51 18.73
N GLN A 875 -53.85 31.32 18.81
CA GLN A 875 -54.57 30.71 17.68
C GLN A 875 -55.90 31.40 17.37
N ALA A 876 -56.60 31.98 18.38
CA ALA A 876 -57.81 32.77 18.15
C ALA A 876 -57.54 34.13 17.46
N ASN A 877 -56.39 34.77 17.71
CA ASN A 877 -56.02 36.04 17.05
C ASN A 877 -55.44 35.86 15.63
N LEU A 878 -54.87 34.70 15.30
CA LEU A 878 -54.41 34.37 13.94
C LEU A 878 -55.58 33.98 13.02
N ALA A 879 -56.65 33.38 13.55
CA ALA A 879 -57.89 33.14 12.80
C ALA A 879 -58.69 34.43 12.55
N LEU A 880 -58.59 35.43 13.43
CA LEU A 880 -59.24 36.74 13.26
C LEU A 880 -58.49 37.65 12.27
N LEU A 881 -57.15 37.56 12.19
CA LEU A 881 -56.32 38.33 11.24
C LEU A 881 -56.35 37.76 9.81
N ALA A 882 -56.60 36.46 9.64
CA ALA A 882 -56.81 35.84 8.33
C ALA A 882 -58.21 36.12 7.74
N ALA A 883 -59.19 36.50 8.58
CA ALA A 883 -60.55 36.82 8.16
C ALA A 883 -60.73 38.29 7.72
N THR A 884 -59.78 39.19 7.98
CA THR A 884 -59.88 40.63 7.62
C THR A 884 -59.09 41.03 6.37
N ALA A 885 -58.38 40.12 5.72
CA ALA A 885 -57.60 40.40 4.49
C ALA A 885 -58.29 39.94 3.19
N THR A 886 -59.53 39.45 3.26
CA THR A 886 -60.31 38.94 2.11
C THR A 886 -61.65 39.66 1.95
N ALA A 887 -61.64 40.99 2.06
CA ALA A 887 -62.72 41.86 1.60
C ALA A 887 -62.13 43.24 1.22
N GLN A 888 -62.46 43.73 0.02
CA GLN A 888 -61.86 44.86 -0.74
C GLN A 888 -60.59 44.41 -1.51
N ASN A 889 -60.55 44.30 -2.84
CA ASN A 889 -61.31 45.02 -3.86
C ASN A 889 -61.29 44.25 -5.20
N ARG A 890 -62.45 44.18 -5.87
CA ARG A 890 -62.60 43.85 -7.31
C ARG A 890 -61.95 45.00 -8.13
N GLN A 891 -61.44 44.92 -9.35
CA GLN A 891 -61.84 44.29 -10.63
C GLN A 891 -60.67 44.60 -11.64
N PRO A 892 -60.51 43.95 -12.81
CA PRO A 892 -61.27 44.39 -14.00
C PRO A 892 -61.69 43.25 -14.96
N THR A 893 -62.70 43.56 -15.77
CA THR A 893 -63.21 42.78 -16.91
C THR A 893 -62.36 42.97 -18.16
N GLU A 894 -62.04 41.90 -18.90
CA GLU A 894 -62.52 41.63 -20.28
C GLU A 894 -61.73 40.50 -20.98
N GLU A 895 -62.51 39.52 -21.47
CA GLU A 895 -62.42 38.73 -22.70
C GLU A 895 -61.09 38.28 -23.37
N ALA A 896 -61.04 36.95 -23.59
CA ALA A 896 -60.88 36.26 -24.89
C ALA A 896 -59.64 35.35 -25.12
N LYS A 897 -60.01 34.07 -25.37
CA LYS A 897 -59.46 33.07 -26.32
C LYS A 897 -58.38 32.04 -25.91
N ASN A 898 -58.84 30.78 -26.05
CA ASN A 898 -58.19 29.56 -26.54
C ASN A 898 -57.16 28.84 -25.64
N ASN A 899 -57.53 27.67 -25.10
CA ASN A 899 -57.38 26.30 -25.66
C ASN A 899 -55.94 25.76 -25.51
N SER A 900 -55.66 24.51 -25.10
CA SER A 900 -56.49 23.39 -24.66
C SER A 900 -55.59 22.34 -23.98
N SER A 901 -56.25 21.48 -23.19
CA SER A 901 -56.05 20.01 -23.08
C SER A 901 -54.68 19.43 -22.69
N ALA A 902 -54.66 18.68 -21.58
CA ALA A 902 -54.54 17.22 -21.65
C ALA A 902 -54.90 16.58 -20.30
N ASP A 903 -55.77 15.59 -20.37
CA ASP A 903 -56.27 14.77 -19.27
C ASP A 903 -55.31 13.61 -18.93
N THR A 904 -55.59 13.05 -17.76
CA THR A 904 -54.80 12.11 -16.95
C THR A 904 -55.11 10.63 -17.26
N GLN A 905 -54.19 9.72 -16.87
CA GLN A 905 -54.43 8.40 -16.19
C GLN A 905 -53.11 7.59 -16.14
N GLU A 906 -52.46 7.40 -14.98
CA GLU A 906 -52.60 6.32 -13.96
C GLU A 906 -51.85 4.97 -14.24
N LEU A 907 -50.69 4.78 -13.57
CA LEU A 907 -50.18 3.68 -12.68
C LEU A 907 -50.34 2.16 -13.05
N PRO A 908 -49.67 1.15 -12.39
CA PRO A 908 -48.85 1.16 -11.14
C PRO A 908 -47.57 0.25 -11.02
N ALA A 909 -46.78 0.54 -9.96
CA ALA A 909 -46.08 -0.31 -8.96
C ALA A 909 -44.85 -1.21 -9.27
N SER A 910 -43.74 -1.00 -8.53
CA SER A 910 -43.10 -2.01 -7.64
C SER A 910 -42.09 -1.35 -6.68
N GLY A 911 -41.97 -1.89 -5.46
CA GLY A 911 -41.11 -1.39 -4.37
C GLY A 911 -40.08 -2.42 -3.90
N ILE A 912 -38.99 -1.94 -3.29
CA ILE A 912 -37.89 -2.75 -2.74
C ILE A 912 -37.61 -2.33 -1.28
N LYS A 913 -37.46 -3.32 -0.39
CA LYS A 913 -36.87 -3.21 0.97
C LYS A 913 -35.75 -4.27 1.14
N PRO A 914 -34.75 -4.06 2.03
CA PRO A 914 -33.53 -4.86 2.10
C PRO A 914 -33.54 -5.96 3.20
N THR A 915 -32.72 -7.00 3.00
CA THR A 915 -32.64 -8.21 3.85
C THR A 915 -31.33 -8.27 4.66
N VAL A 916 -31.43 -8.90 5.83
CA VAL A 916 -30.48 -9.05 6.93
C VAL A 916 -29.66 -10.37 6.82
N THR A 917 -28.45 -10.37 7.39
CA THR A 917 -27.51 -11.50 7.60
C THR A 917 -28.01 -12.61 8.54
N PRO A 918 -27.46 -13.83 8.46
CA PRO A 918 -27.36 -14.69 9.65
C PRO A 918 -25.98 -15.31 9.91
N ALA A 919 -25.78 -15.71 11.17
CA ALA A 919 -24.63 -16.41 11.76
C ALA A 919 -24.98 -17.91 12.01
N PRO A 920 -24.03 -18.77 12.46
CA PRO A 920 -23.93 -20.19 12.10
C PRO A 920 -24.66 -21.16 13.05
N THR A 921 -24.83 -22.41 12.62
CA THR A 921 -25.37 -23.50 13.45
C THR A 921 -24.51 -24.76 13.32
N ASP A 922 -24.08 -25.29 14.47
CA ASP A 922 -23.56 -26.65 14.68
C ASP A 922 -24.62 -27.71 14.34
N ILE A 923 -24.20 -28.91 13.90
CA ILE A 923 -24.77 -30.21 14.32
C ILE A 923 -23.80 -31.36 13.96
N ARG A 924 -23.61 -32.23 14.95
CA ARG A 924 -22.90 -33.51 14.96
C ARG A 924 -23.68 -34.63 14.25
N THR A 925 -22.91 -35.57 13.69
CA THR A 925 -23.14 -37.03 13.56
C THR A 925 -24.42 -37.54 12.89
N ASN A 926 -24.28 -38.26 11.77
CA ASN A 926 -24.64 -39.68 11.75
C ASN A 926 -24.02 -40.49 10.60
N THR A 927 -23.56 -41.67 11.00
CA THR A 927 -22.97 -42.77 10.23
C THR A 927 -24.04 -43.50 9.43
N THR A 928 -23.84 -43.74 8.13
CA THR A 928 -24.44 -44.93 7.48
C THR A 928 -23.53 -45.44 6.36
N GLN A 929 -23.17 -46.72 6.48
CA GLN A 929 -22.49 -47.52 5.48
C GLN A 929 -23.36 -47.67 4.23
N GLN A 930 -22.76 -47.58 3.05
CA GLN A 930 -23.20 -48.37 1.91
C GLN A 930 -22.00 -48.69 1.00
N THR A 931 -21.62 -49.95 1.07
CA THR A 931 -20.81 -50.71 0.12
C THR A 931 -21.45 -50.70 -1.27
N ALA A 932 -20.68 -50.32 -2.29
CA ALA A 932 -20.90 -50.76 -3.66
C ALA A 932 -19.53 -50.90 -4.33
N THR A 933 -19.08 -52.14 -4.40
CA THR A 933 -18.17 -52.67 -5.41
C THR A 933 -18.68 -52.35 -6.80
N ASP A 934 -17.83 -51.77 -7.66
CA ASP A 934 -17.92 -52.07 -9.08
C ASP A 934 -16.52 -52.15 -9.69
N THR A 935 -16.40 -53.10 -10.58
CA THR A 935 -15.22 -53.73 -11.17
C THR A 935 -15.12 -53.37 -12.65
N GLY A 936 -13.91 -53.09 -13.13
CA GLY A 936 -13.52 -53.03 -14.54
C GLY A 936 -12.11 -52.40 -14.61
N GLU A 937 -11.00 -53.07 -14.90
CA GLU A 937 -10.64 -53.82 -16.14
C GLU A 937 -10.98 -52.94 -17.37
N ASP A 938 -10.05 -52.44 -18.20
CA ASP A 938 -8.76 -52.95 -18.67
C ASP A 938 -7.74 -51.82 -19.00
N GLU A 939 -6.47 -52.18 -18.79
CA GLU A 939 -5.15 -51.68 -19.30
C GLU A 939 -4.90 -50.21 -19.69
#